data_AF-A0A957N4D4-F1
#
_entry.id   AF-A0A957N4D4-F1
#
_cell.length_a   1.000
_cell.length_b   1.000
_cell.length_c   1.000
_cell.angle_alpha   90.00
_cell.angle_beta   90.00
_cell.angle_gamma   90.00
#
_symmetry.space_group_name_H-M   'P 1'
#
loop_
_entity.id
_entity.type
_entity.pdbx_description
1 polymer ?
#
loop_
_entity_poly.entity_id
_entity_poly.type
_entity_poly.pdbx_seq_one_letter_code
_entity_poly.pdbx_strand_id
1 'polypeptide(L)'
;MAAGMAPVLVLDGSPTWARAPRDRAPVDNPLAPPADFADFAAFGAAAAQRYGDRVTFYQIWDEPNVAPHWGDRHIEPVHYTQLLRVATRAIRAADADAVIIGAALAPTTDRGHTAMDEVRFLQRMLAAGARESLDAVAVQPFGFGATPGDARRRIDVLNAQRAALLRRTLTAAGAADLPIIAARFGWNDRPNSPWRTVLEPQRTAFVQEFLELARREWPWLAGAGWAVDRPDAPADDPAWGFATDAALLGALRDGAAVAPQPQTGWANRVAWMWLVLASVATVVAGWRLVRAAHVAGWRTWLVWLRARPGWQFGLWLVLLLAYFLATWPPLVLLLLGAAAVLVWVQPRSALWLGVFLLPFHIYHKELHFAAGTLFLPPTQAVMLAALPTLILARRGRSTRPSWTLVGFDGLALGWLVLGAAALHVRYWPGYIQGMADLVVTPLLLYALVRRSAPDAQARRRVAAALFAGGVLAALVGLTGWVSGAGTVADGLRRLVGPYFSPNHTALYLERTLFLGIGIWYGVGRGTVRRGPAHLAIGVAVTLVGLALLLTASRGALLLGLPAGIVVFFWLAPMRRMRMRGAVSVGVIGGLAVVALVLLVMLPRLANTATVLERVDIWRATLALWRDVPIFGVGAGGFYWTFPAYIPVQAAIDPNLRHPHNVWLETLAGWGVLGGIWMVGLLVQLVRTASALSRADELTRRDVWLAAGLLAGLAAGFAHGQVDAFLTLPDLAGWNWVALALLAQMTTVSRRENRRAARQHLPPDGPAEKGES
;
A
#
# COMPACT_ATOMS: atom_id res chain seq x y z
N MET A 1 25.68 10.56 41.09
CA MET A 1 24.91 10.21 42.31
C MET A 1 24.89 11.31 43.37
N ALA A 2 26.01 11.99 43.70
CA ALA A 2 26.03 13.06 44.72
C ALA A 2 25.10 14.28 44.46
N ALA A 3 24.61 14.46 43.22
CA ALA A 3 23.66 15.51 42.83
C ALA A 3 22.20 15.02 42.67
N GLY A 4 21.88 13.78 43.07
CA GLY A 4 20.52 13.21 42.91
C GLY A 4 20.12 12.83 41.48
N MET A 5 21.05 12.88 40.51
CA MET A 5 20.84 12.49 39.11
C MET A 5 21.34 11.06 38.83
N ALA A 6 20.60 10.34 37.97
CA ALA A 6 20.97 9.03 37.45
C ALA A 6 21.61 9.15 36.06
N PRO A 7 22.80 8.55 35.82
CA PRO A 7 23.42 8.56 34.49
C PRO A 7 22.70 7.60 33.53
N VAL A 8 22.67 7.98 32.25
CA VAL A 8 22.30 7.09 31.14
C VAL A 8 23.55 6.87 30.30
N LEU A 9 23.95 5.61 30.13
CA LEU A 9 25.06 5.26 29.25
C LEU A 9 24.55 5.10 27.82
N VAL A 10 24.92 6.03 26.93
CA VAL A 10 24.58 5.97 25.51
C VAL A 10 25.66 5.17 24.79
N LEU A 11 25.29 4.02 24.24
CA LEU A 11 26.16 3.19 23.40
C LEU A 11 25.88 3.54 21.94
N ASP A 12 26.82 4.19 21.27
CA ASP A 12 26.62 4.73 19.93
C ASP A 12 27.88 4.64 19.05
N GLY A 13 27.68 4.58 17.73
CA GLY A 13 28.74 4.46 16.74
C GLY A 13 29.43 3.09 16.69
N SER A 14 30.44 2.98 15.84
CA SER A 14 31.30 1.79 15.74
C SER A 14 32.74 2.18 15.43
N PRO A 15 33.76 1.38 15.81
CA PRO A 15 35.15 1.62 15.43
C PRO A 15 35.45 1.21 13.98
N THR A 16 36.52 1.76 13.39
CA THR A 16 36.89 1.52 11.97
C THR A 16 37.00 0.04 11.61
N TRP A 17 37.50 -0.80 12.52
CA TRP A 17 37.66 -2.24 12.27
C TRP A 17 36.33 -3.00 12.17
N ALA A 18 35.26 -2.50 12.78
CA ALA A 18 33.92 -3.12 12.79
C ALA A 18 33.02 -2.60 11.66
N ARG A 19 33.31 -1.44 11.06
CA ARG A 19 32.53 -0.84 9.97
C ARG A 19 32.59 -1.69 8.69
N ALA A 20 31.55 -1.68 7.85
CA ALA A 20 31.61 -2.34 6.55
C ALA A 20 32.59 -1.59 5.61
N PRO A 21 33.17 -2.24 4.58
CA PRO A 21 34.14 -1.58 3.68
C PRO A 21 33.62 -0.28 3.04
N ARG A 22 32.33 -0.24 2.70
CA ARG A 22 31.66 0.94 2.14
C ARG A 22 31.58 2.15 3.10
N ASP A 23 31.76 1.92 4.40
CA ASP A 23 31.61 2.92 5.46
C ASP A 23 32.98 3.39 6.02
N ARG A 24 34.12 2.98 5.40
CA ARG A 24 35.50 3.28 5.88
C ARG A 24 36.23 4.35 5.07
N ALA A 25 35.91 4.53 3.78
CA ALA A 25 36.52 5.53 2.90
C ALA A 25 35.67 5.74 1.62
N PRO A 26 35.62 6.96 1.03
CA PRO A 26 36.28 8.20 1.47
C PRO A 26 35.54 8.95 2.58
N VAL A 27 34.32 8.52 2.92
CA VAL A 27 33.52 9.06 4.03
C VAL A 27 33.69 8.14 5.22
N ASP A 28 34.62 8.47 6.13
CA ASP A 28 34.81 7.72 7.37
C ASP A 28 33.81 8.21 8.43
N ASN A 29 32.60 7.64 8.42
CA ASN A 29 31.54 8.03 9.35
C ASN A 29 31.57 7.16 10.62
N PRO A 30 31.96 7.70 11.81
CA PRO A 30 31.98 6.94 13.05
C PRO A 30 30.61 6.47 13.54
N LEU A 31 29.53 7.11 13.05
CA LEU A 31 28.15 6.77 13.34
C LEU A 31 27.55 5.78 12.32
N ALA A 32 28.39 5.08 11.54
CA ALA A 32 27.93 3.92 10.81
C ALA A 32 27.71 2.75 11.77
N PRO A 33 26.61 1.96 11.63
CA PRO A 33 26.47 0.74 12.39
C PRO A 33 27.53 -0.28 11.96
N PRO A 34 27.93 -1.21 12.85
CA PRO A 34 28.93 -2.21 12.50
C PRO A 34 28.40 -3.18 11.44
N ALA A 35 29.32 -3.79 10.70
CA ALA A 35 29.02 -4.80 9.70
C ALA A 35 28.42 -6.06 10.32
N ASP A 36 28.90 -6.44 11.51
CA ASP A 36 28.35 -7.51 12.32
C ASP A 36 27.81 -6.94 13.65
N PHE A 37 26.53 -7.15 13.92
CA PHE A 37 25.91 -6.68 15.16
C PHE A 37 26.41 -7.45 16.40
N ALA A 38 27.06 -8.60 16.22
CA ALA A 38 27.72 -9.31 17.31
C ALA A 38 28.87 -8.48 17.93
N ASP A 39 29.57 -7.67 17.13
CA ASP A 39 30.63 -6.78 17.62
C ASP A 39 30.07 -5.72 18.58
N PHE A 40 28.92 -5.13 18.23
CA PHE A 40 28.22 -4.18 19.10
C PHE A 40 27.69 -4.85 20.37
N ALA A 41 27.17 -6.07 20.24
CA ALA A 41 26.68 -6.84 21.38
C ALA A 41 27.80 -7.18 22.37
N ALA A 42 28.98 -7.56 21.88
CA ALA A 42 30.16 -7.80 22.71
C ALA A 42 30.63 -6.53 23.42
N PHE A 43 30.63 -5.39 22.73
CA PHE A 43 30.91 -4.09 23.34
C PHE A 43 29.89 -3.73 24.44
N GLY A 44 28.59 -3.91 24.18
CA GLY A 44 27.55 -3.69 25.17
C GLY A 44 27.71 -4.55 26.42
N ALA A 45 27.98 -5.85 26.27
CA ALA A 45 28.24 -6.75 27.39
C ALA A 45 29.48 -6.32 28.20
N ALA A 46 30.57 -5.94 27.53
CA ALA A 46 31.78 -5.45 28.20
C ALA A 46 31.54 -4.15 28.96
N ALA A 47 30.75 -3.23 28.39
CA ALA A 47 30.35 -1.99 29.06
C ALA A 47 29.49 -2.27 30.30
N ALA A 48 28.52 -3.18 30.19
CA ALA A 48 27.67 -3.62 31.30
C ALA A 48 28.49 -4.27 32.42
N GLN A 49 29.38 -5.22 32.10
CA GLN A 49 30.26 -5.86 33.07
C GLN A 49 31.16 -4.87 33.81
N ARG A 50 31.57 -3.78 33.15
CA ARG A 50 32.45 -2.76 33.72
C ARG A 50 31.70 -1.73 34.57
N TYR A 51 30.48 -1.39 34.18
CA TYR A 51 29.77 -0.20 34.71
C TYR A 51 28.40 -0.49 35.36
N GLY A 52 27.89 -1.73 35.32
CA GLY A 52 26.56 -2.10 35.85
C GLY A 52 26.35 -1.73 37.32
N ASP A 53 27.38 -1.84 38.16
CA ASP A 53 27.32 -1.42 39.57
C ASP A 53 27.14 0.11 39.76
N ARG A 54 27.28 0.91 38.69
CA ARG A 54 27.26 2.39 38.73
C ARG A 54 26.20 3.01 37.84
N VAL A 55 25.71 2.28 36.84
CA VAL A 55 24.76 2.77 35.85
C VAL A 55 23.67 1.73 35.65
N THR A 56 22.41 2.15 35.75
CA THR A 56 21.25 1.29 35.54
C THR A 56 20.69 1.42 34.12
N PHE A 57 20.84 2.59 33.49
CA PHE A 57 20.16 2.93 32.24
C PHE A 57 21.12 2.87 31.05
N TYR A 58 20.76 2.09 30.04
CA TYR A 58 21.53 1.90 28.81
C TYR A 58 20.70 2.35 27.61
N GLN A 59 21.11 3.42 26.92
CA GLN A 59 20.51 3.81 25.66
C GLN A 59 21.26 3.15 24.50
N ILE A 60 20.52 2.46 23.63
CA ILE A 60 21.08 1.76 22.48
C ILE A 60 20.95 2.62 21.23
N TRP A 61 22.07 3.21 20.80
CA TRP A 61 22.22 4.12 19.67
C TRP A 61 21.62 5.52 19.87
N ASP A 62 21.94 6.45 18.98
CA ASP A 62 21.37 7.79 18.92
C ASP A 62 20.93 8.14 17.49
N GLU A 63 19.70 8.63 17.33
CA GLU A 63 19.14 9.13 16.05
C GLU A 63 19.28 8.21 14.80
N PRO A 64 19.04 6.89 14.87
CA PRO A 64 19.18 5.99 13.71
C PRO A 64 18.18 6.28 12.58
N ASN A 65 17.24 7.20 12.81
CA ASN A 65 16.23 7.63 11.86
C ASN A 65 16.68 8.78 10.94
N VAL A 66 17.95 9.20 10.99
CA VAL A 66 18.57 10.12 10.03
C VAL A 66 19.90 9.56 9.50
N ALA A 67 20.17 9.78 8.21
CA ALA A 67 21.30 9.19 7.50
C ALA A 67 22.67 9.46 8.15
N PRO A 68 22.99 10.68 8.63
CA PRO A 68 24.30 10.94 9.25
C PRO A 68 24.59 10.03 10.45
N HIS A 69 23.57 9.64 11.20
CA HIS A 69 23.66 8.75 12.37
C HIS A 69 23.45 7.26 12.01
N TRP A 70 23.51 6.94 10.72
CA TRP A 70 23.39 5.57 10.22
C TRP A 70 24.30 5.27 9.03
N GLY A 71 25.48 5.91 8.99
CA GLY A 71 26.50 5.69 7.96
C GLY A 71 26.28 6.48 6.66
N ASP A 72 25.58 7.62 6.72
CA ASP A 72 25.25 8.50 5.61
C ASP A 72 24.57 7.79 4.42
N ARG A 73 23.63 6.90 4.74
CA ARG A 73 22.93 6.04 3.78
C ARG A 73 21.46 5.88 4.13
N HIS A 74 20.78 5.01 3.38
CA HIS A 74 19.39 4.67 3.67
C HIS A 74 19.24 4.13 5.10
N ILE A 75 18.36 4.79 5.85
CA ILE A 75 17.99 4.38 7.21
C ILE A 75 17.10 3.13 7.15
N GLU A 76 17.22 2.25 8.13
CA GLU A 76 16.41 1.03 8.18
C GLU A 76 16.00 0.68 9.62
N PRO A 77 14.75 0.98 10.03
CA PRO A 77 14.26 0.69 11.38
C PRO A 77 14.34 -0.80 11.76
N VAL A 78 14.22 -1.70 10.80
CA VAL A 78 14.28 -3.16 11.07
C VAL A 78 15.70 -3.58 11.40
N HIS A 79 16.71 -3.05 10.71
CA HIS A 79 18.12 -3.29 11.02
C HIS A 79 18.48 -2.73 12.40
N TYR A 80 18.01 -1.52 12.72
CA TYR A 80 18.18 -0.98 14.08
C TYR A 80 17.55 -1.90 15.14
N THR A 81 16.35 -2.42 14.88
CA THR A 81 15.67 -3.36 15.80
C THR A 81 16.48 -4.65 16.01
N GLN A 82 17.13 -5.15 14.95
CA GLN A 82 17.99 -6.33 15.05
C GLN A 82 19.24 -6.06 15.90
N LEU A 83 19.90 -4.90 15.70
CA LEU A 83 21.01 -4.44 16.55
C LEU A 83 20.57 -4.31 18.01
N LEU A 84 19.43 -3.67 18.27
CA LEU A 84 18.84 -3.53 19.59
C LEU A 84 18.61 -4.88 20.27
N ARG A 85 18.04 -5.87 19.56
CA ARG A 85 17.75 -7.22 20.09
C ARG A 85 19.02 -7.97 20.50
N VAL A 86 20.10 -7.88 19.72
CA VAL A 86 21.35 -8.58 20.08
C VAL A 86 22.09 -7.86 21.21
N ALA A 87 22.11 -6.53 21.20
CA ALA A 87 22.71 -5.72 22.26
C ALA A 87 22.02 -5.93 23.61
N THR A 88 20.68 -5.89 23.62
CA THR A 88 19.85 -6.09 24.82
C THR A 88 20.13 -7.43 25.48
N ARG A 89 20.16 -8.51 24.69
CA ARG A 89 20.45 -9.85 25.22
C ARG A 89 21.85 -9.96 25.82
N ALA A 90 22.84 -9.35 25.18
CA ALA A 90 24.22 -9.40 25.64
C ALA A 90 24.44 -8.54 26.90
N ILE A 91 23.84 -7.35 26.96
CA ILE A 91 23.87 -6.48 28.14
C ILE A 91 23.20 -7.18 29.33
N ARG A 92 21.98 -7.70 29.15
CA ARG A 92 21.25 -8.39 30.24
C ARG A 92 21.92 -9.66 30.75
N ALA A 93 22.75 -10.29 29.92
CA ALA A 93 23.56 -11.44 30.35
C ALA A 93 24.72 -11.03 31.26
N ALA A 94 25.21 -9.79 31.14
CA ALA A 94 26.29 -9.24 31.96
C ALA A 94 25.77 -8.42 33.16
N ASP A 95 24.61 -7.80 33.03
CA ASP A 95 23.94 -6.99 34.06
C ASP A 95 22.43 -7.28 34.02
N ALA A 96 21.93 -8.04 35.00
CA ALA A 96 20.53 -8.45 35.07
C ALA A 96 19.58 -7.30 35.45
N ASP A 97 20.09 -6.22 36.06
CA ASP A 97 19.30 -5.07 36.52
C ASP A 97 19.27 -3.93 35.47
N ALA A 98 19.93 -4.13 34.32
CA ALA A 98 20.01 -3.16 33.24
C ALA A 98 18.62 -2.77 32.68
N VAL A 99 18.33 -1.48 32.69
CA VAL A 99 17.17 -0.86 32.04
C VAL A 99 17.56 -0.41 30.64
N ILE A 100 16.96 -1.03 29.62
CA ILE A 100 17.27 -0.78 28.22
C ILE A 100 16.32 0.29 27.64
N ILE A 101 16.93 1.37 27.15
CA ILE A 101 16.26 2.48 26.49
C ILE A 101 16.56 2.39 24.99
N GLY A 102 15.51 2.49 24.17
CA GLY A 102 15.67 2.59 22.72
C GLY A 102 16.36 3.88 22.30
N ALA A 103 16.79 3.97 21.04
CA ALA A 103 17.49 5.14 20.53
C ALA A 103 16.64 6.41 20.66
N ALA A 104 17.29 7.53 20.97
CA ALA A 104 16.63 8.83 20.96
C ALA A 104 16.37 9.25 19.51
N LEU A 105 15.15 9.04 19.03
CA LEU A 105 14.79 9.34 17.65
C LEU A 105 14.79 10.86 17.39
N ALA A 106 15.45 11.27 16.30
CA ALA A 106 15.56 12.66 15.86
C ALA A 106 14.18 13.20 15.43
N PRO A 107 13.72 14.36 15.91
CA PRO A 107 12.47 14.95 15.46
C PRO A 107 12.58 15.45 14.01
N THR A 108 11.79 14.89 13.11
CA THR A 108 11.76 15.31 11.70
C THR A 108 10.37 15.18 11.07
N THR A 109 10.15 15.90 9.98
CA THR A 109 8.94 15.78 9.15
C THR A 109 9.18 14.93 7.90
N ASP A 110 10.41 14.49 7.66
CA ASP A 110 10.79 13.71 6.48
C ASP A 110 10.28 12.26 6.57
N ARG A 111 9.97 11.67 5.42
CA ARG A 111 9.53 10.28 5.24
C ARG A 111 10.27 9.58 4.10
N GLY A 112 11.39 10.15 3.67
CA GLY A 112 12.26 9.64 2.64
C GLY A 112 13.15 8.50 3.11
N HIS A 113 14.13 8.16 2.28
CA HIS A 113 15.06 7.07 2.57
C HIS A 113 16.25 7.50 3.43
N THR A 114 16.54 8.81 3.51
CA THR A 114 17.66 9.36 4.29
C THR A 114 17.21 9.96 5.63
N ALA A 115 15.93 10.19 5.84
CA ALA A 115 15.36 10.61 7.11
C ALA A 115 13.90 10.15 7.23
N MET A 116 13.49 9.74 8.43
CA MET A 116 12.13 9.28 8.71
C MET A 116 11.64 9.84 10.05
N ASP A 117 10.41 10.36 10.05
CA ASP A 117 9.75 10.85 11.24
C ASP A 117 9.72 9.78 12.33
N GLU A 118 9.99 10.21 13.55
CA GLU A 118 10.13 9.36 14.72
C GLU A 118 8.88 8.51 15.01
N VAL A 119 7.70 8.99 14.60
CA VAL A 119 6.43 8.23 14.71
C VAL A 119 6.47 7.02 13.78
N ARG A 120 6.82 7.20 12.50
CA ARG A 120 6.90 6.10 11.54
C ARG A 120 8.07 5.16 11.84
N PHE A 121 9.20 5.68 12.29
CA PHE A 121 10.35 4.87 12.68
C PHE A 121 9.99 3.99 13.89
N LEU A 122 9.37 4.55 14.94
CA LEU A 122 8.88 3.80 16.10
C LEU A 122 7.84 2.73 15.69
N GLN A 123 6.91 3.05 14.80
CA GLN A 123 5.95 2.07 14.28
C GLN A 123 6.66 0.88 13.62
N ARG A 124 7.62 1.15 12.72
CA ARG A 124 8.40 0.10 12.04
C ARG A 124 9.23 -0.73 13.01
N MET A 125 9.83 -0.09 14.00
CA MET A 125 10.62 -0.74 15.04
C MET A 125 9.76 -1.67 15.93
N LEU A 126 8.60 -1.19 16.40
CA LEU A 126 7.66 -2.01 17.17
C LEU A 126 7.13 -3.19 16.33
N ALA A 127 6.83 -2.95 15.06
CA ALA A 127 6.35 -4.00 14.15
C ALA A 127 7.42 -5.06 13.85
N ALA A 128 8.71 -4.69 13.95
CA ALA A 128 9.86 -5.60 13.86
C ALA A 128 10.19 -6.31 15.19
N GLY A 129 9.36 -6.15 16.24
CA GLY A 129 9.50 -6.87 17.50
C GLY A 129 10.35 -6.17 18.55
N ALA A 130 10.64 -4.87 18.42
CA ALA A 130 11.47 -4.16 19.40
C ALA A 130 10.89 -4.11 20.81
N ARG A 131 9.58 -4.26 20.97
CA ARG A 131 8.90 -4.21 22.28
C ARG A 131 9.55 -5.14 23.31
N GLU A 132 9.94 -6.34 22.92
CA GLU A 132 10.52 -7.34 23.84
C GLU A 132 11.96 -7.01 24.27
N SER A 133 12.59 -6.02 23.63
CA SER A 133 13.96 -5.60 23.88
C SER A 133 14.06 -4.22 24.54
N LEU A 134 12.94 -3.67 25.01
CA LEU A 134 12.88 -2.30 25.54
C LEU A 134 12.20 -2.28 26.90
N ASP A 135 12.76 -1.49 27.81
CA ASP A 135 12.13 -1.10 29.07
C ASP A 135 11.61 0.33 28.99
N ALA A 136 12.15 1.17 28.09
CA ALA A 136 11.67 2.52 27.82
C ALA A 136 11.94 2.96 26.38
N VAL A 137 11.17 3.94 25.89
CA VAL A 137 11.40 4.60 24.59
C VAL A 137 11.95 6.01 24.80
N ALA A 138 13.03 6.34 24.11
CA ALA A 138 13.59 7.68 24.15
C ALA A 138 12.92 8.61 23.12
N VAL A 139 12.71 9.87 23.52
CA VAL A 139 12.22 10.96 22.66
C VAL A 139 13.06 12.21 22.86
N GLN A 140 12.98 13.13 21.89
CA GLN A 140 13.65 14.41 21.96
C GLN A 140 12.66 15.58 21.83
N PRO A 141 11.96 16.01 22.90
CA PRO A 141 10.93 17.04 22.80
C PRO A 141 11.56 18.43 22.73
N PHE A 142 12.19 18.74 21.60
CA PHE A 142 12.67 20.08 21.30
C PHE A 142 11.51 21.03 20.98
N GLY A 143 11.64 22.26 21.46
CA GLY A 143 10.60 23.27 21.33
C GLY A 143 10.38 23.81 19.92
N PHE A 144 11.41 23.80 19.07
CA PHE A 144 11.38 24.38 17.72
C PHE A 144 10.83 25.81 17.67
N GLY A 145 11.17 26.64 18.66
CA GLY A 145 10.68 28.02 18.83
C GLY A 145 9.20 28.16 19.23
N ALA A 146 8.45 27.05 19.34
CA ALA A 146 7.05 27.07 19.79
C ALA A 146 6.97 27.06 21.32
N THR A 147 5.90 27.63 21.89
CA THR A 147 5.66 27.54 23.34
C THR A 147 5.44 26.08 23.79
N PRO A 148 5.77 25.72 25.05
CA PRO A 148 5.56 24.36 25.58
C PRO A 148 4.11 23.87 25.47
N GLY A 149 3.14 24.76 25.70
CA GLY A 149 1.71 24.49 25.60
C GLY A 149 1.09 24.48 24.19
N ASP A 150 1.87 24.54 23.11
CA ASP A 150 1.34 24.57 21.74
C ASP A 150 0.43 23.36 21.43
N ALA A 151 -0.87 23.60 21.23
CA ALA A 151 -1.85 22.54 21.04
C ALA A 151 -1.70 21.75 19.72
N ARG A 152 -0.83 22.19 18.79
CA ARG A 152 -0.66 21.54 17.47
C ARG A 152 0.12 20.23 17.59
N ARG A 153 -0.62 19.13 17.77
CA ARG A 153 -0.09 17.75 17.79
C ARG A 153 -0.22 17.09 16.42
N ARG A 154 0.67 17.44 15.48
CA ARG A 154 0.63 16.95 14.08
C ARG A 154 2.03 16.56 13.58
N ILE A 155 2.08 15.61 12.65
CA ILE A 155 3.33 15.07 12.09
C ILE A 155 4.10 16.12 11.26
N ASP A 156 3.40 17.08 10.65
CA ASP A 156 3.97 18.17 9.85
C ASP A 156 4.42 19.38 10.67
N VAL A 157 4.31 19.34 12.00
CA VAL A 157 4.71 20.43 12.90
C VAL A 157 5.80 19.93 13.84
N LEU A 158 6.93 20.65 13.87
CA LEU A 158 8.00 20.45 14.84
C LEU A 158 7.73 21.28 16.10
N ASN A 159 7.55 20.61 17.25
CA ASN A 159 7.41 21.18 18.59
C ASN A 159 7.55 20.07 19.66
N ALA A 160 7.63 20.46 20.93
CA ALA A 160 7.79 19.52 22.05
C ALA A 160 6.59 18.57 22.22
N GLN A 161 5.41 18.97 21.75
CA GLN A 161 4.14 18.23 21.89
C GLN A 161 4.07 17.00 20.98
N ARG A 162 5.05 16.80 20.10
CA ARG A 162 5.24 15.56 19.33
C ARG A 162 5.49 14.34 20.21
N ALA A 163 5.99 14.50 21.44
CA ALA A 163 6.08 13.40 22.41
C ALA A 163 4.73 12.71 22.62
N ALA A 164 3.61 13.46 22.58
CA ALA A 164 2.27 12.90 22.67
C ALA A 164 1.87 12.05 21.45
N LEU A 165 2.46 12.29 20.27
CA LEU A 165 2.26 11.43 19.09
C LEU A 165 2.93 10.07 19.29
N LEU A 166 4.11 10.03 19.91
CA LEU A 166 4.81 8.78 20.20
C LEU A 166 4.07 7.98 21.28
N ARG A 167 3.54 8.67 22.29
CA ARG A 167 2.64 8.04 23.26
C ARG A 167 1.42 7.41 22.60
N ARG A 168 0.77 8.11 21.66
CA ARG A 168 -0.37 7.55 20.90
C ARG A 168 0.04 6.33 20.08
N THR A 169 1.22 6.35 19.47
CA THR A 169 1.77 5.21 18.73
C THR A 169 1.97 3.99 19.63
N LEU A 170 2.58 4.17 20.80
CA LEU A 170 2.73 3.12 21.80
C LEU A 170 1.37 2.55 22.23
N THR A 171 0.42 3.41 22.56
CA THR A 171 -0.94 2.97 22.93
C THR A 171 -1.61 2.20 21.79
N ALA A 172 -1.51 2.68 20.56
CA ALA A 172 -2.11 2.02 19.40
C ALA A 172 -1.48 0.63 19.16
N ALA A 173 -0.18 0.50 19.38
CA ALA A 173 0.56 -0.77 19.24
C ALA A 173 0.42 -1.73 20.44
N GLY A 174 -0.41 -1.40 21.44
CA GLY A 174 -0.56 -2.22 22.66
C GLY A 174 0.65 -2.15 23.59
N ALA A 175 1.49 -1.12 23.45
CA ALA A 175 2.71 -0.88 24.21
C ALA A 175 2.62 0.35 25.14
N ALA A 176 1.42 0.65 25.63
CA ALA A 176 1.15 1.80 26.52
C ALA A 176 1.81 1.68 27.89
N ASP A 177 2.26 0.50 28.27
CA ASP A 177 3.01 0.23 29.49
C ASP A 177 4.47 0.71 29.40
N LEU A 178 5.03 0.84 28.19
CA LEU A 178 6.39 1.37 28.05
C LEU A 178 6.43 2.86 28.44
N PRO A 179 7.24 3.23 29.45
CA PRO A 179 7.50 4.62 29.75
C PRO A 179 8.26 5.31 28.61
N ILE A 180 8.11 6.62 28.53
CA ILE A 180 8.90 7.47 27.65
C ILE A 180 9.93 8.21 28.50
N ILE A 181 11.16 8.29 27.99
CA ILE A 181 12.23 9.12 28.54
C ILE A 181 12.53 10.22 27.52
N ALA A 182 12.47 11.49 27.94
CA ALA A 182 12.98 12.56 27.12
C ALA A 182 14.52 12.53 27.22
N ALA A 183 15.20 11.88 26.28
CA ALA A 183 16.66 11.75 26.31
C ALA A 183 17.34 13.13 26.24
N ARG A 184 16.75 14.04 25.47
CA ARG A 184 17.18 15.43 25.29
C ARG A 184 15.95 16.30 25.12
N PHE A 185 15.83 17.43 25.81
CA PHE A 185 14.72 18.38 25.61
C PHE A 185 15.21 19.81 25.74
N GLY A 186 14.37 20.77 25.31
CA GLY A 186 14.62 22.18 25.59
C GLY A 186 14.31 23.12 24.41
N TRP A 187 14.77 24.36 24.57
CA TRP A 187 14.65 25.44 23.60
C TRP A 187 16.02 26.04 23.35
N ASN A 188 16.31 26.31 22.08
CA ASN A 188 17.58 26.84 21.66
C ASN A 188 17.55 28.37 21.67
N ASP A 189 18.57 29.01 22.21
CA ASP A 189 18.71 30.47 22.27
C ASP A 189 19.88 31.03 21.42
N ARG A 190 20.50 30.18 20.59
CA ARG A 190 21.57 30.58 19.67
C ARG A 190 21.01 30.97 18.30
N PRO A 191 21.60 31.98 17.63
CA PRO A 191 21.19 32.36 16.29
C PRO A 191 21.47 31.23 15.27
N ASN A 192 20.80 31.29 14.11
CA ASN A 192 21.00 30.35 12.99
C ASN A 192 20.78 28.86 13.35
N SER A 193 19.99 28.60 14.40
CA SER A 193 19.71 27.24 14.84
C SER A 193 18.74 26.50 13.90
N PRO A 194 19.04 25.26 13.46
CA PRO A 194 18.08 24.43 12.74
C PRO A 194 16.86 24.06 13.61
N TRP A 195 16.99 24.18 14.94
CA TRP A 195 15.91 24.02 15.90
C TRP A 195 15.15 25.32 16.20
N ARG A 196 15.35 26.38 15.39
CA ARG A 196 14.87 27.75 15.64
C ARG A 196 15.37 28.32 16.97
N THR A 197 15.16 29.61 17.16
CA THR A 197 15.74 30.36 18.29
C THR A 197 14.65 31.01 19.13
N VAL A 198 14.79 30.99 20.46
CA VAL A 198 14.03 31.81 21.42
C VAL A 198 14.97 32.78 22.13
N LEU A 199 14.42 33.79 22.81
CA LEU A 199 15.24 34.67 23.64
C LEU A 199 15.65 33.97 24.94
N GLU A 200 16.83 34.29 25.47
CA GLU A 200 17.36 33.68 26.70
C GLU A 200 16.36 33.69 27.88
N PRO A 201 15.63 34.79 28.19
CA PRO A 201 14.63 34.76 29.27
C PRO A 201 13.45 33.82 28.96
N GLN A 202 13.11 33.64 27.68
CA GLN A 202 12.04 32.73 27.26
C GLN A 202 12.47 31.27 27.39
N ARG A 203 13.75 30.97 27.18
CA ARG A 203 14.29 29.60 27.31
C ARG A 203 14.03 29.04 28.70
N THR A 204 14.39 29.78 29.75
CA THR A 204 14.21 29.35 31.15
C THR A 204 12.73 29.17 31.48
N ALA A 205 11.87 30.13 31.11
CA ALA A 205 10.44 30.04 31.33
C ALA A 205 9.80 28.85 30.60
N PHE A 206 10.19 28.59 29.35
CA PHE A 206 9.66 27.48 28.56
C PHE A 206 10.10 26.12 29.09
N VAL A 207 11.35 26.00 29.57
CA VAL A 207 11.82 24.77 30.22
C VAL A 207 11.02 24.49 31.49
N GLN A 208 10.76 25.50 32.33
CA GLN A 208 9.94 25.34 33.54
C GLN A 208 8.49 24.96 33.20
N GLU A 209 7.84 25.68 32.29
CA GLU A 209 6.47 25.41 31.85
C GLU A 209 6.36 24.00 31.23
N PHE A 210 7.36 23.56 30.45
CA PHE A 210 7.40 22.20 29.92
C PHE A 210 7.43 21.14 31.01
N LEU A 211 8.27 21.30 32.02
CA LEU A 211 8.37 20.35 33.13
C LEU A 211 7.09 20.32 33.96
N GLU A 212 6.46 21.47 34.21
CA GLU A 212 5.16 21.54 34.88
C GLU A 212 4.06 20.86 34.05
N LEU A 213 4.01 21.14 32.74
CA LEU A 213 3.08 20.52 31.81
C LEU A 213 3.28 19.00 31.79
N ALA A 214 4.52 18.53 31.71
CA ALA A 214 4.83 17.11 31.69
C ALA A 214 4.42 16.42 33.00
N ARG A 215 4.71 17.02 34.15
CA ARG A 215 4.27 16.49 35.47
C ARG A 215 2.74 16.41 35.58
N ARG A 216 2.02 17.41 35.04
CA ARG A 216 0.55 17.48 35.13
C ARG A 216 -0.14 16.56 34.13
N GLU A 217 0.34 16.51 32.88
CA GLU A 217 -0.39 15.91 31.76
C GLU A 217 0.24 14.63 31.24
N TRP A 218 1.53 14.39 31.50
CA TRP A 218 2.30 13.27 30.92
C TRP A 218 2.84 12.35 32.00
N PRO A 219 1.98 11.64 32.75
CA PRO A 219 2.41 10.66 33.76
C PRO A 219 3.20 9.48 33.17
N TRP A 220 3.21 9.35 31.84
CA TRP A 220 3.98 8.38 31.08
C TRP A 220 5.41 8.84 30.76
N LEU A 221 5.77 10.10 31.01
CA LEU A 221 7.13 10.59 30.90
C LEU A 221 7.88 10.29 32.20
N ALA A 222 8.69 9.22 32.19
CA ALA A 222 9.37 8.72 33.39
C ALA A 222 10.62 9.50 33.76
N GLY A 223 11.23 10.20 32.79
CA GLY A 223 12.42 11.00 33.02
C GLY A 223 12.65 12.02 31.92
N ALA A 224 13.35 13.10 32.27
CA ALA A 224 13.82 14.12 31.33
C ALA A 224 15.32 14.31 31.53
N GLY A 225 16.09 13.80 30.59
CA GLY A 225 17.54 13.94 30.49
C GLY A 225 17.91 15.33 29.97
N TRP A 226 18.98 15.88 30.52
CA TRP A 226 19.59 17.11 30.01
C TRP A 226 20.66 16.76 28.99
N ALA A 227 20.59 17.39 27.82
CA ALA A 227 21.31 16.92 26.65
C ALA A 227 22.83 17.08 26.75
N VAL A 228 23.30 18.26 27.14
CA VAL A 228 24.72 18.60 27.12
C VAL A 228 24.99 19.68 28.16
N ASP A 229 26.01 19.50 29.00
CA ASP A 229 26.48 20.56 29.91
C ASP A 229 27.49 21.49 29.22
N ARG A 230 28.38 20.91 28.39
CA ARG A 230 29.37 21.63 27.59
C ARG A 230 29.59 20.93 26.23
N PRO A 231 28.96 21.41 25.15
CA PRO A 231 29.15 20.84 23.81
C PRO A 231 30.62 20.93 23.36
N ASP A 232 31.09 19.88 22.69
CA ASP A 232 32.39 19.86 22.01
C ASP A 232 32.26 20.56 20.65
N ALA A 233 31.93 21.86 20.69
CA ALA A 233 31.69 22.71 19.53
C ALA A 233 32.05 24.17 19.85
N PRO A 234 32.31 25.02 18.84
CA PRO A 234 32.49 26.46 19.04
C PRO A 234 31.31 27.09 19.82
N ALA A 235 31.57 28.09 20.66
CA ALA A 235 30.55 28.68 21.55
C ALA A 235 29.34 29.33 20.84
N ASP A 236 29.51 29.66 19.56
CA ASP A 236 28.47 30.18 18.66
C ASP A 236 27.68 29.07 17.95
N ASP A 237 28.09 27.81 18.06
CA ASP A 237 27.37 26.66 17.50
C ASP A 237 25.98 26.53 18.14
N PRO A 238 24.92 26.28 17.35
CA PRO A 238 23.58 26.05 17.86
C PRO A 238 23.48 24.98 18.96
N ALA A 239 24.36 23.98 19.02
CA ALA A 239 24.38 22.99 20.10
C ALA A 239 24.48 23.61 21.51
N TRP A 240 25.17 24.75 21.64
CA TRP A 240 25.24 25.50 22.90
C TRP A 240 23.91 26.07 23.36
N GLY A 241 22.93 26.18 22.46
CA GLY A 241 21.62 26.71 22.80
C GLY A 241 20.79 25.82 23.72
N PHE A 242 21.17 24.54 23.86
CA PHE A 242 20.55 23.59 24.78
C PHE A 242 21.41 23.29 26.01
N ALA A 243 22.57 23.95 26.15
CA ALA A 243 23.49 23.68 27.25
C ALA A 243 22.90 24.14 28.60
N THR A 244 23.26 23.45 29.69
CA THR A 244 22.96 23.96 31.03
C THR A 244 23.78 25.20 31.34
N ASP A 245 23.22 26.10 32.14
CA ASP A 245 23.98 27.13 32.83
C ASP A 245 23.54 27.27 34.30
N ALA A 246 24.28 28.05 35.06
CA ALA A 246 24.03 28.22 36.49
C ALA A 246 22.67 28.86 36.78
N ALA A 247 22.17 29.73 35.89
CA ALA A 247 20.89 30.41 36.05
C ALA A 247 19.73 29.44 35.88
N LEU A 248 19.80 28.58 34.85
CA LEU A 248 18.82 27.55 34.57
C LEU A 248 18.82 26.45 35.63
N LEU A 249 20.00 26.01 36.08
CA LEU A 249 20.13 25.06 37.19
C LEU A 249 19.59 25.62 38.50
N GLY A 250 19.82 26.91 38.79
CA GLY A 250 19.23 27.60 39.94
C GLY A 250 17.70 27.65 39.84
N ALA A 251 17.18 28.09 38.70
CA ALA A 251 15.74 28.18 38.44
C ALA A 251 15.01 26.83 38.53
N LEU A 252 15.69 25.71 38.25
CA LEU A 252 15.16 24.35 38.39
C LEU A 252 15.21 23.83 39.84
N ARG A 253 16.18 24.29 40.64
CA ARG A 253 16.33 23.91 42.07
C ARG A 253 15.34 24.66 42.97
N ASP A 254 15.09 25.93 42.69
CA ASP A 254 14.33 26.81 43.58
C ASP A 254 12.81 26.71 43.39
N GLY A 255 12.33 25.88 42.46
CA GLY A 255 10.91 25.55 42.33
C GLY A 255 9.99 26.76 42.18
N ALA A 256 10.47 27.86 41.59
CA ALA A 256 9.65 29.03 41.35
C ALA A 256 8.70 28.74 40.17
N ALA A 257 7.48 28.35 40.49
CA ALA A 257 6.38 28.25 39.54
C ALA A 257 6.15 29.61 38.88
N VAL A 258 6.47 29.73 37.60
CA VAL A 258 6.08 30.89 36.79
C VAL A 258 4.64 30.64 36.37
N ALA A 259 3.71 31.44 36.90
CA ALA A 259 2.31 31.34 36.55
C ALA A 259 2.15 31.42 35.02
N PRO A 260 1.46 30.47 34.38
CA PRO A 260 1.28 30.49 32.93
C PRO A 260 0.57 31.78 32.55
N GLN A 261 1.21 32.59 31.70
CA GLN A 261 0.48 33.68 31.07
C GLN A 261 -0.64 33.06 30.23
N PRO A 262 -1.89 33.54 30.37
CA PRO A 262 -2.99 33.05 29.54
C PRO A 262 -2.65 33.36 28.08
N GLN A 263 -2.35 32.32 27.31
CA GLN A 263 -2.36 32.42 25.86
C GLN A 263 -3.77 32.84 25.46
N THR A 264 -3.91 34.11 25.08
CA THR A 264 -5.16 34.64 24.58
C THR A 264 -5.52 33.85 23.32
N GLY A 265 -6.58 33.05 23.42
CA GLY A 265 -7.16 32.26 22.33
C GLY A 265 -7.75 33.09 21.20
N TRP A 266 -7.14 34.22 20.85
CA TRP A 266 -7.49 35.04 19.70
C TRP A 266 -7.25 34.23 18.41
N ALA A 267 -6.14 33.49 18.31
CA ALA A 267 -5.82 32.67 17.14
C ALA A 267 -6.82 31.51 16.95
N ASN A 268 -7.25 30.85 18.04
CA ASN A 268 -8.29 29.82 17.97
C ASN A 268 -9.68 30.40 17.66
N ARG A 269 -10.03 31.58 18.18
CA ARG A 269 -11.30 32.25 17.85
C ARG A 269 -11.33 32.74 16.41
N VAL A 270 -10.22 33.25 15.89
CA VAL A 270 -10.06 33.63 14.48
C VAL A 270 -10.10 32.40 13.58
N ALA A 271 -9.44 31.29 13.96
CA ALA A 271 -9.54 30.03 13.22
C ALA A 271 -10.97 29.49 13.21
N TRP A 272 -11.68 29.48 14.35
CA TRP A 272 -13.10 29.10 14.42
C TRP A 272 -13.99 30.03 13.59
N MET A 273 -13.75 31.33 13.62
CA MET A 273 -14.45 32.31 12.80
C MET A 273 -14.21 32.05 11.31
N TRP A 274 -12.96 31.80 10.88
CA TRP A 274 -12.66 31.43 9.49
C TRP A 274 -13.28 30.10 9.09
N LEU A 275 -13.37 29.13 10.00
CA LEU A 275 -13.98 27.83 9.75
C LEU A 275 -15.51 27.95 9.61
N VAL A 276 -16.14 28.77 10.44
CA VAL A 276 -17.57 29.12 10.32
C VAL A 276 -17.82 29.92 9.05
N LEU A 277 -17.00 30.95 8.74
CA LEU A 277 -17.11 31.73 7.51
C LEU A 277 -16.89 30.87 6.27
N ALA A 278 -15.92 29.95 6.28
CA ALA A 278 -15.70 29.00 5.19
C ALA A 278 -16.86 28.01 5.05
N SER A 279 -17.45 27.57 6.17
CA SER A 279 -18.63 26.69 6.16
C SER A 279 -19.86 27.41 5.60
N VAL A 280 -20.10 28.64 6.04
CA VAL A 280 -21.16 29.52 5.51
C VAL A 280 -20.92 29.83 4.04
N ALA A 281 -19.70 30.18 3.65
CA ALA A 281 -19.32 30.42 2.25
C ALA A 281 -19.53 29.16 1.40
N THR A 282 -19.24 27.96 1.92
CA THR A 282 -19.47 26.69 1.23
C THR A 282 -20.97 26.39 1.07
N VAL A 283 -21.77 26.65 2.11
CA VAL A 283 -23.24 26.50 2.05
C VAL A 283 -23.86 27.51 1.08
N VAL A 284 -23.43 28.78 1.13
CA VAL A 284 -23.91 29.84 0.23
C VAL A 284 -23.45 29.59 -1.20
N ALA A 285 -22.21 29.20 -1.42
CA ALA A 285 -21.69 28.82 -2.73
C ALA A 285 -22.43 27.59 -3.27
N GLY A 286 -22.66 26.56 -2.45
CA GLY A 286 -23.46 25.39 -2.80
C GLY A 286 -24.91 25.74 -3.15
N TRP A 287 -25.56 26.59 -2.35
CA TRP A 287 -26.92 27.08 -2.62
C TRP A 287 -26.98 27.94 -3.90
N ARG A 288 -26.00 28.83 -4.11
CA ARG A 288 -25.85 29.62 -5.34
C ARG A 288 -25.55 28.73 -6.53
N LEU A 289 -24.77 27.66 -6.39
CA LEU A 289 -24.52 26.67 -7.45
C LEU A 289 -25.81 25.93 -7.81
N VAL A 290 -26.59 25.50 -6.81
CA VAL A 290 -27.88 24.83 -7.02
C VAL A 290 -28.89 25.77 -7.68
N ARG A 291 -28.94 27.04 -7.26
CA ARG A 291 -29.82 28.06 -7.84
C ARG A 291 -29.36 28.47 -9.25
N ALA A 292 -28.06 28.64 -9.47
CA ALA A 292 -27.48 28.90 -10.78
C ALA A 292 -27.71 27.71 -11.73
N ALA A 293 -27.61 26.47 -11.24
CA ALA A 293 -27.96 25.28 -12.01
C ALA A 293 -29.46 25.23 -12.36
N HIS A 294 -30.34 25.67 -11.46
CA HIS A 294 -31.77 25.79 -11.76
C HIS A 294 -32.06 26.86 -12.81
N VAL A 295 -31.39 28.02 -12.73
CA VAL A 295 -31.56 29.16 -13.66
C VAL A 295 -30.90 28.89 -15.03
N ALA A 296 -29.74 28.24 -15.07
CA ALA A 296 -28.99 27.95 -16.30
C ALA A 296 -29.54 26.76 -17.11
N GLY A 297 -30.72 26.24 -16.77
CA GLY A 297 -31.30 25.09 -17.47
C GLY A 297 -30.41 23.84 -17.38
N TRP A 298 -29.84 23.56 -16.20
CA TRP A 298 -28.90 22.44 -15.99
C TRP A 298 -29.42 21.09 -16.50
N ARG A 299 -30.74 20.85 -16.44
CA ARG A 299 -31.36 19.65 -17.06
C ARG A 299 -31.10 19.59 -18.57
N THR A 300 -31.22 20.71 -19.27
CA THR A 300 -30.95 20.84 -20.70
C THR A 300 -29.47 20.61 -20.99
N TRP A 301 -28.57 21.13 -20.16
CA TRP A 301 -27.13 20.89 -20.30
C TRP A 301 -26.74 19.42 -20.06
N LEU A 302 -27.31 18.76 -19.03
CA LEU A 302 -27.09 17.33 -18.79
C LEU A 302 -27.63 16.46 -19.94
N VAL A 303 -28.78 16.81 -20.50
CA VAL A 303 -29.35 16.13 -21.68
C VAL A 303 -28.44 16.35 -22.90
N TRP A 304 -27.97 17.58 -23.11
CA TRP A 304 -27.01 17.92 -24.17
C TRP A 304 -25.71 17.13 -24.04
N LEU A 305 -25.18 17.02 -22.82
CA LEU A 305 -23.96 16.26 -22.51
C LEU A 305 -24.18 14.77 -22.73
N ARG A 306 -25.32 14.20 -22.31
CA ARG A 306 -25.69 12.80 -22.56
C ARG A 306 -25.75 12.47 -24.05
N ALA A 307 -26.21 13.42 -24.88
CA ALA A 307 -26.31 13.26 -26.32
C ALA A 307 -24.96 13.32 -27.06
N ARG A 308 -23.86 13.75 -26.41
CA ARG A 308 -22.54 13.96 -27.03
C ARG A 308 -21.42 13.19 -26.31
N PRO A 309 -21.30 11.86 -26.50
CA PRO A 309 -20.31 11.05 -25.79
C PRO A 309 -18.85 11.44 -26.07
N GLY A 310 -18.53 11.98 -27.25
CA GLY A 310 -17.17 12.42 -27.59
C GLY A 310 -16.67 13.59 -26.71
N TRP A 311 -17.55 14.55 -26.41
CA TRP A 311 -17.23 15.67 -25.51
C TRP A 311 -16.97 15.19 -24.09
N GLN A 312 -17.69 14.16 -23.64
CA GLN A 312 -17.47 13.58 -22.32
C GLN A 312 -16.09 12.93 -22.20
N PHE A 313 -15.59 12.28 -23.25
CA PHE A 313 -14.25 11.73 -23.26
C PHE A 313 -13.19 12.83 -23.12
N GLY A 314 -13.36 13.95 -23.85
CA GLY A 314 -12.49 15.13 -23.70
C GLY A 314 -12.52 15.70 -22.28
N LEU A 315 -13.70 15.82 -21.68
CA LEU A 315 -13.84 16.28 -20.29
C LEU A 315 -13.20 15.33 -19.29
N TRP A 316 -13.34 14.01 -19.46
CA TRP A 316 -12.64 13.03 -18.64
C TRP A 316 -11.13 13.14 -18.77
N LEU A 317 -10.60 13.31 -19.98
CA LEU A 317 -9.17 13.47 -20.21
C LEU A 317 -8.62 14.73 -19.52
N VAL A 318 -9.30 15.88 -19.69
CA VAL A 318 -8.94 17.13 -19.02
C VAL A 318 -8.99 16.96 -17.50
N LEU A 319 -10.03 16.31 -16.98
CA LEU A 319 -10.18 16.08 -15.55
C LEU A 319 -9.06 15.20 -14.99
N LEU A 320 -8.66 14.15 -15.72
CA LEU A 320 -7.57 13.26 -15.31
C LEU A 320 -6.21 13.95 -15.36
N LEU A 321 -5.96 14.77 -16.37
CA LEU A 321 -4.73 15.59 -16.46
C LEU A 321 -4.69 16.62 -15.32
N ALA A 322 -5.80 17.32 -15.07
CA ALA A 322 -5.92 18.24 -13.95
C ALA A 322 -5.73 17.51 -12.61
N TYR A 323 -6.31 16.32 -12.45
CA TYR A 323 -6.12 15.49 -11.26
C TYR A 323 -4.66 15.08 -11.11
N PHE A 324 -4.00 14.63 -12.18
CA PHE A 324 -2.59 14.24 -12.16
C PHE A 324 -1.70 15.40 -11.70
N LEU A 325 -1.93 16.62 -12.20
CA LEU A 325 -1.16 17.81 -11.84
C LEU A 325 -1.55 18.43 -10.49
N ALA A 326 -2.74 18.15 -9.97
CA ALA A 326 -3.22 18.75 -8.73
C ALA A 326 -2.42 18.27 -7.51
N THR A 327 -1.79 19.21 -6.80
CA THR A 327 -1.11 18.97 -5.51
C THR A 327 -1.87 19.57 -4.33
N TRP A 328 -2.82 20.48 -4.58
CA TRP A 328 -3.58 21.19 -3.55
C TRP A 328 -4.89 20.43 -3.19
N PRO A 329 -5.09 20.00 -1.93
CA PRO A 329 -6.24 19.16 -1.56
C PRO A 329 -7.63 19.71 -1.90
N PRO A 330 -7.94 21.01 -1.73
CA PRO A 330 -9.21 21.58 -2.16
C PRO A 330 -9.47 21.48 -3.68
N LEU A 331 -8.43 21.63 -4.51
CA LEU A 331 -8.53 21.40 -5.95
C LEU A 331 -8.83 19.92 -6.24
N VAL A 332 -8.19 18.99 -5.54
CA VAL A 332 -8.47 17.55 -5.67
C VAL A 332 -9.95 17.26 -5.35
N LEU A 333 -10.49 17.83 -4.27
CA LEU A 333 -11.90 17.68 -3.90
C LEU A 333 -12.84 18.29 -4.95
N LEU A 334 -12.50 19.45 -5.52
CA LEU A 334 -13.26 20.07 -6.59
C LEU A 334 -13.28 19.20 -7.87
N LEU A 335 -12.14 18.62 -8.23
CA LEU A 335 -12.03 17.69 -9.36
C LEU A 335 -12.82 16.41 -9.11
N LEU A 336 -12.84 15.87 -7.88
CA LEU A 336 -13.72 14.76 -7.52
C LEU A 336 -15.21 15.13 -7.64
N GLY A 337 -15.59 16.36 -7.27
CA GLY A 337 -16.94 16.88 -7.46
C GLY A 337 -17.32 16.95 -8.94
N ALA A 338 -16.44 17.49 -9.79
CA ALA A 338 -16.62 17.52 -11.24
C ALA A 338 -16.72 16.09 -11.84
N ALA A 339 -15.89 15.16 -11.36
CA ALA A 339 -15.95 13.76 -11.74
C ALA A 339 -17.31 13.17 -11.37
N ALA A 340 -17.80 13.41 -10.15
CA ALA A 340 -19.10 12.91 -9.70
C ALA A 340 -20.27 13.40 -10.58
N VAL A 341 -20.20 14.64 -11.09
CA VAL A 341 -21.16 15.16 -12.08
C VAL A 341 -21.08 14.38 -13.39
N LEU A 342 -19.88 14.16 -13.94
CA LEU A 342 -19.69 13.35 -15.16
C LEU A 342 -20.18 11.90 -14.98
N VAL A 343 -19.89 11.30 -13.82
CA VAL A 343 -20.39 9.96 -13.46
C VAL A 343 -21.92 9.96 -13.40
N TRP A 344 -22.54 11.00 -12.83
CA TRP A 344 -24.00 11.10 -12.78
C TRP A 344 -24.64 11.24 -14.17
N VAL A 345 -23.95 11.93 -15.10
CA VAL A 345 -24.41 12.04 -16.49
C VAL A 345 -24.35 10.68 -17.19
N GLN A 346 -23.23 9.96 -17.05
CA GLN A 346 -23.01 8.63 -17.63
C GLN A 346 -22.36 7.65 -16.63
N PRO A 347 -23.16 6.92 -15.83
CA PRO A 347 -22.64 6.04 -14.78
C PRO A 347 -21.73 4.92 -15.29
N ARG A 348 -21.93 4.47 -16.54
CA ARG A 348 -21.11 3.43 -17.16
C ARG A 348 -19.68 3.92 -17.47
N SER A 349 -19.49 5.22 -17.70
CA SER A 349 -18.17 5.79 -17.98
C SER A 349 -17.24 5.68 -16.77
N ALA A 350 -17.77 5.85 -15.56
CA ALA A 350 -17.03 5.69 -14.30
C ALA A 350 -16.47 4.27 -14.13
N LEU A 351 -17.28 3.25 -14.44
CA LEU A 351 -16.83 1.87 -14.39
C LEU A 351 -15.71 1.61 -15.40
N TRP A 352 -15.89 2.02 -16.67
CA TRP A 352 -14.85 1.83 -17.69
C TRP A 352 -13.57 2.57 -17.31
N LEU A 353 -13.68 3.79 -16.81
CA LEU A 353 -12.53 4.59 -16.42
C LEU A 353 -11.81 4.00 -15.19
N GLY A 354 -12.54 3.59 -14.16
CA GLY A 354 -11.97 2.96 -12.98
C GLY A 354 -11.21 1.68 -13.32
N VAL A 355 -11.76 0.86 -14.22
CA VAL A 355 -11.14 -0.37 -14.74
C VAL A 355 -9.93 -0.06 -15.63
N PHE A 356 -10.01 0.96 -16.47
CA PHE A 356 -8.90 1.42 -17.32
C PHE A 356 -7.71 1.94 -16.51
N LEU A 357 -7.97 2.62 -15.39
CA LEU A 357 -6.94 3.24 -14.54
C LEU A 357 -6.29 2.27 -13.54
N LEU A 358 -6.73 1.00 -13.47
CA LEU A 358 -6.17 0.00 -12.56
C LEU A 358 -4.63 -0.10 -12.56
N PRO A 359 -3.92 -0.12 -13.72
CA PRO A 359 -2.47 -0.23 -13.72
C PRO A 359 -1.75 0.97 -13.09
N PHE A 360 -2.44 2.11 -12.94
CA PHE A 360 -1.88 3.37 -12.46
C PHE A 360 -2.15 3.60 -10.97
N HIS A 361 -2.43 2.54 -10.21
CA HIS A 361 -2.75 2.64 -8.78
C HIS A 361 -1.64 3.32 -7.95
N ILE A 362 -0.38 3.18 -8.35
CA ILE A 362 0.74 3.79 -7.62
C ILE A 362 0.75 5.32 -7.71
N TYR A 363 0.09 5.91 -8.72
CA TYR A 363 0.02 7.36 -8.92
C TYR A 363 -1.13 7.95 -8.09
N HIS A 364 -1.03 7.79 -6.78
CA HIS A 364 -2.05 8.19 -5.82
C HIS A 364 -1.87 9.64 -5.37
N LYS A 365 -2.93 10.20 -4.77
CA LYS A 365 -2.89 11.50 -4.09
C LYS A 365 -2.79 11.30 -2.59
N GLU A 366 -2.00 12.14 -1.93
CA GLU A 366 -1.89 12.17 -0.48
C GLU A 366 -2.81 13.24 0.07
N LEU A 367 -3.79 12.82 0.88
CA LEU A 367 -4.70 13.72 1.57
C LEU A 367 -4.36 13.69 3.05
N HIS A 368 -3.75 14.77 3.55
CA HIS A 368 -3.34 14.89 4.94
C HIS A 368 -4.51 15.40 5.80
N PHE A 369 -4.87 14.62 6.82
CA PHE A 369 -5.87 14.96 7.82
C PHE A 369 -5.22 14.97 9.22
N ALA A 370 -5.88 15.58 10.20
CA ALA A 370 -5.39 15.60 11.59
C ALA A 370 -5.16 14.20 12.20
N ALA A 371 -5.86 13.17 11.67
CA ALA A 371 -5.78 11.79 12.14
C ALA A 371 -4.87 10.88 11.28
N GLY A 372 -4.30 11.37 10.18
CA GLY A 372 -3.43 10.57 9.29
C GLY A 372 -3.47 11.01 7.83
N THR A 373 -2.70 10.32 6.98
CA THR A 373 -2.69 10.52 5.52
C THR A 373 -3.52 9.43 4.84
N LEU A 374 -4.47 9.82 3.99
CA LEU A 374 -5.18 8.90 3.10
C LEU A 374 -4.52 8.92 1.73
N PHE A 375 -4.16 7.75 1.22
CA PHE A 375 -3.67 7.60 -0.14
C PHE A 375 -4.85 7.30 -1.07
N LEU A 376 -5.04 8.14 -2.08
CA LEU A 376 -6.17 8.04 -3.01
C LEU A 376 -5.69 7.76 -4.44
N PRO A 377 -5.55 6.47 -4.81
CA PRO A 377 -5.30 6.06 -6.19
C PRO A 377 -6.37 6.55 -7.18
N PRO A 378 -6.03 6.73 -8.47
CA PRO A 378 -6.97 7.23 -9.48
C PRO A 378 -8.22 6.35 -9.63
N THR A 379 -8.09 5.03 -9.59
CA THR A 379 -9.24 4.11 -9.61
C THR A 379 -10.16 4.35 -8.42
N GLN A 380 -9.61 4.52 -7.21
CA GLN A 380 -10.40 4.79 -6.00
C GLN A 380 -11.10 6.14 -6.06
N ALA A 381 -10.40 7.18 -6.53
CA ALA A 381 -10.98 8.49 -6.77
C ALA A 381 -12.23 8.42 -7.66
N VAL A 382 -12.14 7.71 -8.79
CA VAL A 382 -13.27 7.52 -9.71
C VAL A 382 -14.39 6.71 -9.06
N MET A 383 -14.07 5.69 -8.27
CA MET A 383 -15.08 4.89 -7.55
C MET A 383 -15.80 5.67 -6.46
N LEU A 384 -15.09 6.51 -5.69
CA LEU A 384 -15.68 7.41 -4.70
C LEU A 384 -16.61 8.42 -5.37
N ALA A 385 -16.20 8.99 -6.50
CA ALA A 385 -17.05 9.87 -7.31
C ALA A 385 -18.32 9.15 -7.82
N ALA A 386 -18.27 7.82 -8.00
CA ALA A 386 -19.41 7.02 -8.44
C ALA A 386 -20.39 6.64 -7.33
N LEU A 387 -19.97 6.60 -6.05
CA LEU A 387 -20.75 6.08 -4.93
C LEU A 387 -22.16 6.70 -4.81
N PRO A 388 -22.34 8.04 -4.86
CA PRO A 388 -23.66 8.67 -4.71
C PRO A 388 -24.64 8.25 -5.80
N THR A 389 -24.15 8.04 -7.03
CA THR A 389 -24.99 7.64 -8.16
C THR A 389 -25.51 6.21 -8.01
N LEU A 390 -24.73 5.33 -7.38
CA LEU A 390 -25.12 3.93 -7.13
C LEU A 390 -26.19 3.82 -6.04
N ILE A 391 -26.10 4.68 -5.02
CA ILE A 391 -27.09 4.78 -3.94
C ILE A 391 -28.41 5.33 -4.50
N LEU A 392 -28.34 6.40 -5.30
CA LEU A 392 -29.52 7.08 -5.85
C LEU A 392 -30.18 6.30 -7.01
N ALA A 393 -29.42 5.52 -7.79
CA ALA A 393 -29.96 4.65 -8.84
C ALA A 393 -30.90 3.54 -8.30
N ARG A 394 -30.98 3.34 -6.97
CA ARG A 394 -31.98 2.46 -6.34
C ARG A 394 -33.41 3.02 -6.38
N ARG A 395 -33.60 4.32 -6.64
CA ARG A 395 -34.91 5.00 -6.60
C ARG A 395 -35.65 5.05 -7.95
N GLY A 396 -35.03 4.64 -9.05
CA GLY A 396 -35.68 4.61 -10.37
C GLY A 396 -36.47 3.31 -10.60
N ARG A 397 -37.79 3.42 -10.81
CA ARG A 397 -38.66 2.33 -11.31
C ARG A 397 -38.31 2.04 -12.79
N SER A 398 -37.42 1.09 -13.03
CA SER A 398 -37.38 0.34 -14.29
C SER A 398 -36.51 -0.90 -14.10
N THR A 399 -37.13 -2.07 -14.26
CA THR A 399 -36.53 -3.41 -14.38
C THR A 399 -35.25 -3.66 -13.56
N ARG A 400 -35.40 -4.06 -12.28
CA ARG A 400 -34.28 -4.64 -11.54
C ARG A 400 -33.80 -5.87 -12.32
N PRO A 401 -32.58 -5.92 -12.89
CA PRO A 401 -32.05 -7.20 -13.34
C PRO A 401 -32.01 -8.12 -12.11
N SER A 402 -32.67 -9.27 -12.16
CA SER A 402 -32.70 -10.20 -11.02
C SER A 402 -31.26 -10.62 -10.68
N TRP A 403 -30.72 -10.14 -9.56
CA TRP A 403 -29.36 -10.50 -9.15
C TRP A 403 -29.32 -12.01 -8.86
N THR A 404 -28.86 -12.79 -9.82
CA THR A 404 -28.83 -14.25 -9.70
C THR A 404 -27.54 -14.63 -9.00
N LEU A 405 -27.65 -15.25 -7.83
CA LEU A 405 -26.48 -15.68 -7.07
C LEU A 405 -25.73 -16.80 -7.80
N VAL A 406 -24.42 -16.64 -7.92
CA VAL A 406 -23.48 -17.65 -8.42
C VAL A 406 -22.32 -17.82 -7.42
N GLY A 407 -21.50 -18.86 -7.59
CA GLY A 407 -20.45 -19.20 -6.61
C GLY A 407 -19.49 -18.05 -6.29
N PHE A 408 -19.18 -17.20 -7.28
CA PHE A 408 -18.34 -16.01 -7.07
C PHE A 408 -18.94 -14.98 -6.10
N ASP A 409 -20.28 -14.92 -5.95
CA ASP A 409 -20.91 -14.04 -4.96
C ASP A 409 -20.64 -14.50 -3.53
N GLY A 410 -20.62 -15.82 -3.30
CA GLY A 410 -20.21 -16.39 -2.02
C GLY A 410 -18.74 -16.11 -1.72
N LEU A 411 -17.87 -16.24 -2.72
CA LEU A 411 -16.45 -15.88 -2.58
C LEU A 411 -16.24 -14.39 -2.31
N ALA A 412 -17.02 -13.51 -2.93
CA ALA A 412 -17.00 -12.06 -2.67
C ALA A 412 -17.39 -11.73 -1.23
N LEU A 413 -18.45 -12.35 -0.72
CA LEU A 413 -18.85 -12.20 0.67
C LEU A 413 -17.79 -12.75 1.63
N GLY A 414 -17.25 -13.95 1.33
CA GLY A 414 -16.16 -14.55 2.11
C GLY A 414 -14.93 -13.65 2.16
N TRP A 415 -14.53 -13.03 1.05
CA TRP A 415 -13.40 -12.11 1.00
C TRP A 415 -13.61 -10.86 1.86
N LEU A 416 -14.83 -10.31 1.88
CA LEU A 416 -15.17 -9.19 2.76
C LEU A 416 -15.04 -9.56 4.24
N VAL A 417 -15.54 -10.74 4.62
CA VAL A 417 -15.46 -11.25 5.99
C VAL A 417 -14.00 -11.50 6.39
N LEU A 418 -13.21 -12.15 5.53
CA LEU A 418 -11.80 -12.39 5.76
C LEU A 418 -11.00 -11.09 5.91
N GLY A 419 -11.26 -10.11 5.03
CA GLY A 419 -10.64 -8.79 5.12
C GLY A 419 -10.88 -8.13 6.48
N ALA A 420 -12.10 -8.23 7.02
CA ALA A 420 -12.45 -7.66 8.31
C ALA A 420 -11.96 -8.48 9.53
N ALA A 421 -11.55 -9.74 9.34
CA ALA A 421 -11.28 -10.66 10.44
C ALA A 421 -9.93 -10.43 11.14
N ALA A 422 -8.97 -9.78 10.47
CA ALA A 422 -7.63 -9.53 11.01
C ALA A 422 -7.55 -8.29 11.91
N LEU A 423 -8.39 -8.22 12.95
CA LEU A 423 -8.49 -7.04 13.83
C LEU A 423 -7.24 -6.77 14.68
N HIS A 424 -6.38 -7.75 14.89
CA HIS A 424 -5.15 -7.63 15.69
C HIS A 424 -4.07 -6.75 15.04
N VAL A 425 -4.18 -6.39 13.75
CA VAL A 425 -3.27 -5.46 13.07
C VAL A 425 -3.93 -4.13 12.71
N ARG A 426 -5.19 -3.91 13.14
CA ARG A 426 -6.00 -2.75 12.72
C ARG A 426 -5.40 -1.38 13.05
N TYR A 427 -4.46 -1.37 14.00
CA TYR A 427 -3.76 -0.17 14.45
C TYR A 427 -2.59 0.22 13.55
N TRP A 428 -2.09 -0.68 12.70
CA TRP A 428 -1.08 -0.32 11.72
C TRP A 428 -1.69 0.56 10.63
N PRO A 429 -1.05 1.69 10.26
CA PRO A 429 -1.57 2.58 9.23
C PRO A 429 -1.87 1.87 7.90
N GLY A 430 -1.10 0.83 7.57
CA GLY A 430 -1.30 0.05 6.35
C GLY A 430 -2.55 -0.84 6.35
N TYR A 431 -3.18 -1.13 7.48
CA TYR A 431 -4.38 -1.97 7.51
C TYR A 431 -5.58 -1.28 6.83
N ILE A 432 -5.83 -0.01 7.15
CA ILE A 432 -6.95 0.75 6.55
C ILE A 432 -6.73 0.89 5.05
N GLN A 433 -5.51 1.25 4.64
CA GLN A 433 -5.16 1.35 3.22
C GLN A 433 -5.25 -0.02 2.54
N GLY A 434 -4.74 -1.08 3.17
CA GLY A 434 -4.82 -2.45 2.66
C GLY A 434 -6.26 -2.92 2.49
N MET A 435 -7.15 -2.60 3.43
CA MET A 435 -8.60 -2.84 3.30
C MET A 435 -9.20 -2.08 2.11
N ALA A 436 -8.86 -0.80 1.95
CA ALA A 436 -9.32 -0.01 0.80
C ALA A 436 -8.83 -0.60 -0.53
N ASP A 437 -7.55 -0.97 -0.59
CA ASP A 437 -6.84 -1.40 -1.80
C ASP A 437 -7.16 -2.84 -2.22
N LEU A 438 -7.18 -3.78 -1.27
CA LEU A 438 -7.23 -5.22 -1.53
C LEU A 438 -8.63 -5.82 -1.31
N VAL A 439 -9.53 -5.12 -0.62
CA VAL A 439 -10.86 -5.63 -0.27
C VAL A 439 -11.96 -4.74 -0.82
N VAL A 440 -12.06 -3.49 -0.34
CA VAL A 440 -13.20 -2.61 -0.66
C VAL A 440 -13.22 -2.23 -2.14
N THR A 441 -12.11 -1.73 -2.69
CA THR A 441 -12.06 -1.30 -4.08
C THR A 441 -12.29 -2.44 -5.06
N PRO A 442 -11.62 -3.61 -4.93
CA PRO A 442 -11.87 -4.73 -5.83
C PRO A 442 -13.30 -5.30 -5.72
N LEU A 443 -13.87 -5.39 -4.52
CA LEU A 443 -15.26 -5.84 -4.35
C LEU A 443 -16.28 -4.83 -4.87
N LEU A 444 -15.99 -3.53 -4.76
CA LEU A 444 -16.82 -2.49 -5.36
C LEU A 444 -16.80 -2.58 -6.88
N LEU A 445 -15.62 -2.77 -7.49
CA LEU A 445 -15.49 -3.04 -8.93
C LEU A 445 -16.27 -4.30 -9.33
N TYR A 446 -16.15 -5.39 -8.56
CA TYR A 446 -16.89 -6.62 -8.80
C TYR A 446 -18.41 -6.36 -8.80
N ALA A 447 -18.93 -5.72 -7.75
CA ALA A 447 -20.35 -5.41 -7.62
C ALA A 447 -20.85 -4.48 -8.75
N LEU A 448 -20.02 -3.51 -9.15
CA LEU A 448 -20.32 -2.58 -10.23
C LEU A 448 -20.42 -3.26 -11.59
N VAL A 449 -19.48 -4.16 -11.91
CA VAL A 449 -19.52 -4.96 -13.15
C VAL A 449 -20.74 -5.89 -13.13
N ARG A 450 -20.99 -6.59 -12.01
CA ARG A 450 -22.16 -7.45 -11.83
C ARG A 450 -23.50 -6.70 -11.96
N ARG A 451 -23.54 -5.42 -11.61
CA ARG A 451 -24.75 -4.58 -11.77
C ARG A 451 -24.88 -4.00 -13.17
N SER A 452 -23.78 -3.50 -13.73
CA SER A 452 -23.80 -2.56 -14.85
C SER A 452 -23.52 -3.19 -16.21
N ALA A 453 -23.10 -4.47 -16.25
CA ALA A 453 -22.82 -5.22 -17.47
C ALA A 453 -23.71 -6.47 -17.67
N PRO A 454 -25.06 -6.32 -17.75
CA PRO A 454 -25.97 -7.46 -17.91
C PRO A 454 -25.94 -8.07 -19.32
N ASP A 455 -25.69 -7.26 -20.36
CA ASP A 455 -25.68 -7.68 -21.76
C ASP A 455 -24.25 -7.91 -22.30
N ALA A 456 -24.16 -8.60 -23.44
CA ALA A 456 -22.88 -8.96 -24.06
C ALA A 456 -22.05 -7.74 -24.48
N GLN A 457 -22.69 -6.65 -24.93
CA GLN A 457 -21.97 -5.46 -25.36
C GLN A 457 -21.35 -4.74 -24.17
N ALA A 458 -22.10 -4.60 -23.06
CA ALA A 458 -21.59 -3.99 -21.84
C ALA A 458 -20.42 -4.78 -21.25
N ARG A 459 -20.51 -6.13 -21.21
CA ARG A 459 -19.39 -7.00 -20.79
C ARG A 459 -18.13 -6.77 -21.62
N ARG A 460 -18.28 -6.73 -22.95
CA ARG A 460 -17.15 -6.49 -23.86
C ARG A 460 -16.54 -5.10 -23.71
N ARG A 461 -17.34 -4.07 -23.39
CA ARG A 461 -16.81 -2.72 -23.12
C ARG A 461 -15.98 -2.67 -21.85
N VAL A 462 -16.41 -3.35 -20.78
CA VAL A 462 -15.62 -3.48 -19.55
C VAL A 462 -14.31 -4.24 -19.82
N ALA A 463 -14.38 -5.35 -20.55
CA ALA A 463 -13.19 -6.11 -20.96
C ALA A 463 -12.23 -5.28 -21.84
N ALA A 464 -12.78 -4.50 -22.78
CA ALA A 464 -11.99 -3.61 -23.63
C ALA A 464 -11.33 -2.49 -22.82
N ALA A 465 -12.01 -1.93 -21.81
CA ALA A 465 -11.42 -0.93 -20.91
C ALA A 465 -10.27 -1.52 -20.08
N LEU A 466 -10.44 -2.74 -19.55
CA LEU A 466 -9.39 -3.47 -18.82
C LEU A 466 -8.17 -3.75 -19.72
N PHE A 467 -8.42 -4.19 -20.95
CA PHE A 467 -7.37 -4.42 -21.94
C PHE A 467 -6.67 -3.11 -22.32
N ALA A 468 -7.41 -2.04 -22.61
CA ALA A 468 -6.86 -0.74 -22.97
C ALA A 468 -5.98 -0.14 -21.87
N GLY A 469 -6.34 -0.31 -20.59
CA GLY A 469 -5.50 0.09 -19.46
C GLY A 469 -4.16 -0.64 -19.47
N GLY A 470 -4.17 -1.95 -19.71
CA GLY A 470 -2.94 -2.74 -19.83
C GLY A 470 -2.11 -2.42 -21.08
N VAL A 471 -2.75 -2.07 -22.20
CA VAL A 471 -2.05 -1.56 -23.39
C VAL A 471 -1.34 -0.25 -23.08
N LEU A 472 -2.00 0.68 -22.36
CA LEU A 472 -1.35 1.92 -21.94
C LEU A 472 -0.18 1.65 -20.99
N ALA A 473 -0.32 0.72 -20.04
CA ALA A 473 0.78 0.30 -19.18
C ALA A 473 1.97 -0.27 -19.97
N ALA A 474 1.71 -1.09 -20.99
CA ALA A 474 2.73 -1.61 -21.90
C ALA A 474 3.41 -0.48 -22.68
N LEU A 475 2.64 0.48 -23.21
CA LEU A 475 3.17 1.63 -23.93
C LEU A 475 4.07 2.49 -23.04
N VAL A 476 3.63 2.83 -21.83
CA VAL A 476 4.45 3.58 -20.85
C VAL A 476 5.78 2.88 -20.58
N GLY A 477 5.75 1.56 -20.39
CA GLY A 477 6.97 0.78 -20.19
C GLY A 477 7.87 0.72 -21.43
N LEU A 478 7.30 0.54 -22.62
CA LEU A 478 8.05 0.52 -23.88
C LEU A 478 8.70 1.87 -24.15
N THR A 479 7.95 2.97 -23.99
CA THR A 479 8.49 4.33 -24.16
C THR A 479 9.61 4.58 -23.17
N GLY A 480 9.42 4.22 -21.89
CA GLY A 480 10.47 4.36 -20.87
C GLY A 480 11.71 3.55 -21.23
N TRP A 481 11.55 2.29 -21.62
CA TRP A 481 12.66 1.41 -21.98
C TRP A 481 13.44 1.89 -23.21
N VAL A 482 12.74 2.38 -24.24
CA VAL A 482 13.36 2.99 -25.43
C VAL A 482 14.12 4.27 -25.05
N SER A 483 13.59 5.07 -24.13
CA SER A 483 14.25 6.27 -23.58
C SER A 483 15.39 5.98 -22.60
N GLY A 484 15.76 4.70 -22.41
CA GLY A 484 16.87 4.31 -21.54
C GLY A 484 16.49 4.00 -20.09
N ALA A 485 15.23 4.20 -19.70
CA ALA A 485 14.75 3.83 -18.37
C ALA A 485 14.61 2.31 -18.21
N GLY A 486 14.51 1.85 -16.97
CA GLY A 486 14.41 0.44 -16.62
C GLY A 486 15.30 0.10 -15.43
N THR A 487 15.29 -1.16 -15.04
CA THR A 487 16.17 -1.68 -13.98
C THR A 487 17.13 -2.69 -14.56
N VAL A 488 18.40 -2.61 -14.18
CA VAL A 488 19.42 -3.59 -14.59
C VAL A 488 19.45 -4.70 -13.54
N ALA A 489 19.26 -5.95 -13.98
CA ALA A 489 19.44 -7.12 -13.14
C ALA A 489 20.02 -8.26 -13.98
N ASP A 490 20.96 -9.02 -13.42
CA ASP A 490 21.64 -10.14 -14.10
C ASP A 490 22.25 -9.74 -15.46
N GLY A 491 22.82 -8.52 -15.54
CA GLY A 491 23.44 -7.98 -16.76
C GLY A 491 22.45 -7.54 -17.84
N LEU A 492 21.14 -7.56 -17.58
CA LEU A 492 20.09 -7.22 -18.56
C LEU A 492 19.29 -5.99 -18.10
N ARG A 493 19.05 -5.03 -19.02
CA ARG A 493 18.12 -3.92 -18.80
C ARG A 493 16.67 -4.37 -18.99
N ARG A 494 15.91 -4.37 -17.90
CA ARG A 494 14.54 -4.88 -17.83
C ARG A 494 13.54 -3.75 -17.91
N LEU A 495 12.51 -3.94 -18.74
CA LEU A 495 11.40 -3.01 -18.86
C LEU A 495 10.63 -2.96 -17.55
N VAL A 496 10.43 -1.73 -17.09
CA VAL A 496 9.56 -1.40 -15.96
C VAL A 496 8.43 -0.55 -16.54
N GLY A 497 7.19 -0.96 -16.29
CA GLY A 497 6.00 -0.23 -16.74
C GLY A 497 5.65 0.92 -15.80
N PRO A 498 4.36 1.15 -15.51
CA PRO A 498 3.92 2.15 -14.54
C PRO A 498 4.21 1.74 -13.09
N TYR A 499 5.15 0.84 -12.84
CA TYR A 499 5.43 0.24 -11.53
C TYR A 499 6.90 0.46 -11.16
N PHE A 500 7.35 -0.01 -10.00
CA PHE A 500 8.77 0.02 -9.62
C PHE A 500 9.49 -1.31 -9.87
N SER A 501 8.76 -2.36 -10.26
CA SER A 501 9.28 -3.71 -10.46
C SER A 501 8.94 -4.25 -11.85
N PRO A 502 9.91 -4.83 -12.57
CA PRO A 502 9.66 -5.52 -13.83
C PRO A 502 8.77 -6.77 -13.63
N ASN A 503 8.86 -7.44 -12.47
CA ASN A 503 8.00 -8.60 -12.18
C ASN A 503 6.54 -8.18 -11.96
N HIS A 504 6.30 -7.09 -11.23
CA HIS A 504 4.95 -6.53 -11.06
C HIS A 504 4.36 -6.11 -12.42
N THR A 505 5.18 -5.47 -13.26
CA THR A 505 4.79 -5.15 -14.64
C THR A 505 4.37 -6.41 -15.40
N ALA A 506 5.16 -7.48 -15.31
CA ALA A 506 4.88 -8.74 -15.99
C ALA A 506 3.60 -9.43 -15.48
N LEU A 507 3.35 -9.43 -14.16
CA LEU A 507 2.11 -9.94 -13.57
C LEU A 507 0.88 -9.25 -14.18
N TYR A 508 0.91 -7.93 -14.34
CA TYR A 508 -0.21 -7.24 -14.96
C TYR A 508 -0.31 -7.55 -16.47
N LEU A 509 0.81 -7.48 -17.20
CA LEU A 509 0.81 -7.61 -18.66
C LEU A 509 0.48 -9.02 -19.17
N GLU A 510 0.87 -10.09 -18.48
CA GLU A 510 0.53 -11.46 -18.89
C GLU A 510 -0.99 -11.69 -18.87
N ARG A 511 -1.69 -11.15 -17.86
CA ARG A 511 -3.14 -11.20 -17.73
C ARG A 511 -3.81 -10.41 -18.87
N THR A 512 -3.30 -9.21 -19.13
CA THR A 512 -3.72 -8.36 -20.26
C THR A 512 -3.49 -9.04 -21.60
N LEU A 513 -2.37 -9.76 -21.78
CA LEU A 513 -2.04 -10.46 -23.02
C LEU A 513 -3.12 -11.50 -23.36
N PHE A 514 -3.44 -12.40 -22.43
CA PHE A 514 -4.46 -13.44 -22.66
C PHE A 514 -5.86 -12.86 -22.87
N LEU A 515 -6.23 -11.82 -22.11
CA LEU A 515 -7.46 -11.07 -22.35
C LEU A 515 -7.51 -10.48 -23.77
N GLY A 516 -6.41 -9.85 -24.20
CA GLY A 516 -6.27 -9.27 -25.53
C GLY A 516 -6.38 -10.30 -26.64
N ILE A 517 -5.71 -11.46 -26.49
CA ILE A 517 -5.82 -12.59 -27.42
C ILE A 517 -7.28 -13.06 -27.51
N GLY A 518 -7.97 -13.22 -26.38
CA GLY A 518 -9.40 -13.57 -26.35
C GLY A 518 -10.28 -12.57 -27.10
N ILE A 519 -10.07 -11.27 -26.89
CA ILE A 519 -10.78 -10.21 -27.61
C ILE A 519 -10.46 -10.26 -29.12
N TRP A 520 -9.19 -10.44 -29.49
CA TRP A 520 -8.72 -10.47 -30.87
C TRP A 520 -9.35 -11.62 -31.67
N TYR A 521 -9.34 -12.84 -31.12
CA TYR A 521 -10.00 -14.02 -31.72
C TYR A 521 -11.52 -13.89 -31.78
N GLY A 522 -12.14 -13.24 -30.78
CA GLY A 522 -13.56 -12.93 -30.79
C GLY A 522 -13.98 -12.03 -31.95
N VAL A 523 -13.11 -11.13 -32.41
CA VAL A 523 -13.40 -10.20 -33.51
C VAL A 523 -13.05 -10.80 -34.89
N GLY A 524 -12.04 -11.67 -34.97
CA GLY A 524 -11.35 -12.01 -36.23
C GLY A 524 -11.87 -13.12 -37.14
N ARG A 525 -13.00 -13.79 -36.86
CA ARG A 525 -13.46 -14.98 -37.63
C ARG A 525 -14.89 -14.93 -38.15
N GLY A 526 -15.29 -13.81 -38.78
CA GLY A 526 -16.37 -13.81 -39.78
C GLY A 526 -15.79 -14.03 -41.19
N THR A 527 -16.57 -14.56 -42.12
CA THR A 527 -16.21 -14.86 -43.53
C THR A 527 -15.94 -13.62 -44.39
N VAL A 528 -15.99 -12.42 -43.83
CA VAL A 528 -15.79 -11.14 -44.55
C VAL A 528 -14.56 -10.44 -43.97
N ARG A 529 -13.64 -10.05 -44.87
CA ARG A 529 -12.43 -9.21 -44.70
C ARG A 529 -12.17 -8.68 -43.27
N ARG A 530 -11.02 -9.04 -42.68
CA ARG A 530 -10.54 -8.52 -41.40
C ARG A 530 -10.52 -6.98 -41.43
N GLY A 531 -11.46 -6.34 -40.73
CA GLY A 531 -11.56 -4.88 -40.67
C GLY A 531 -10.47 -4.22 -39.81
N PRO A 532 -10.34 -2.88 -39.86
CA PRO A 532 -9.29 -2.11 -39.19
C PRO A 532 -9.25 -2.33 -37.66
N ALA A 533 -10.40 -2.58 -37.02
CA ALA A 533 -10.47 -2.86 -35.59
C ALA A 533 -9.74 -4.15 -35.19
N HIS A 534 -9.78 -5.19 -36.05
CA HIS A 534 -9.08 -6.44 -35.78
C HIS A 534 -7.57 -6.28 -35.87
N LEU A 535 -7.09 -5.47 -36.83
CA LEU A 535 -5.68 -5.13 -36.96
C LEU A 535 -5.20 -4.32 -35.74
N ALA A 536 -5.94 -3.28 -35.34
CA ALA A 536 -5.60 -2.45 -34.19
C ALA A 536 -5.47 -3.26 -32.88
N ILE A 537 -6.40 -4.19 -32.65
CA ILE A 537 -6.33 -5.10 -31.49
C ILE A 537 -5.11 -6.03 -31.61
N GLY A 538 -4.82 -6.56 -32.80
CA GLY A 538 -3.64 -7.39 -33.04
C GLY A 538 -2.34 -6.66 -32.74
N VAL A 539 -2.19 -5.41 -33.22
CA VAL A 539 -1.04 -4.55 -32.91
C VAL A 539 -0.92 -4.32 -31.41
N ALA A 540 -2.03 -3.99 -30.73
CA ALA A 540 -2.04 -3.79 -29.29
C ALA A 540 -1.62 -5.06 -28.50
N VAL A 541 -2.09 -6.24 -28.92
CA VAL A 541 -1.67 -7.54 -28.34
C VAL A 541 -0.17 -7.76 -28.53
N THR A 542 0.35 -7.47 -29.73
CA THR A 542 1.79 -7.59 -30.01
C THR A 542 2.62 -6.65 -29.13
N LEU A 543 2.19 -5.39 -28.95
CA LEU A 543 2.86 -4.43 -28.08
C LEU A 543 2.88 -4.90 -26.62
N VAL A 544 1.76 -5.44 -26.11
CA VAL A 544 1.69 -6.03 -24.77
C VAL A 544 2.64 -7.23 -24.65
N GLY A 545 2.68 -8.10 -25.66
CA GLY A 545 3.59 -9.25 -25.70
C GLY A 545 5.07 -8.85 -25.73
N LEU A 546 5.43 -7.84 -26.53
CA LEU A 546 6.78 -7.29 -26.58
C LEU A 546 7.18 -6.67 -25.24
N ALA A 547 6.31 -5.86 -24.64
CA ALA A 547 6.56 -5.27 -23.33
C ALA A 547 6.75 -6.36 -22.26
N LEU A 548 5.91 -7.40 -22.27
CA LEU A 548 6.03 -8.55 -21.38
C LEU A 548 7.37 -9.28 -21.54
N LEU A 549 7.81 -9.54 -22.77
CA LEU A 549 9.11 -10.16 -23.03
C LEU A 549 10.27 -9.32 -22.47
N LEU A 550 10.23 -8.00 -22.68
CA LEU A 550 11.25 -7.06 -22.21
C LEU A 550 11.28 -6.89 -20.68
N THR A 551 10.22 -7.28 -19.95
CA THR A 551 10.29 -7.35 -18.47
C THR A 551 11.29 -8.41 -18.00
N ALA A 552 11.59 -9.39 -18.86
CA ALA A 552 12.49 -10.50 -18.57
C ALA A 552 12.10 -11.24 -17.27
N SER A 553 10.81 -11.30 -16.90
CA SER A 553 10.33 -11.97 -15.68
C SER A 553 10.29 -13.48 -15.85
N ARG A 554 11.12 -14.20 -15.08
CA ARG A 554 11.16 -15.68 -15.08
C ARG A 554 9.81 -16.29 -14.71
N GLY A 555 9.12 -15.74 -13.71
CA GLY A 555 7.80 -16.23 -13.29
C GLY A 555 6.76 -16.11 -14.41
N ALA A 556 6.73 -14.97 -15.11
CA ALA A 556 5.81 -14.78 -16.22
C ALA A 556 6.14 -15.69 -17.42
N LEU A 557 7.42 -15.77 -17.81
CA LEU A 557 7.82 -16.48 -19.02
C LEU A 557 7.85 -18.01 -18.86
N LEU A 558 8.22 -18.51 -17.68
CA LEU A 558 8.37 -19.95 -17.42
C LEU A 558 7.15 -20.60 -16.77
N LEU A 559 6.33 -19.85 -16.04
CA LEU A 559 5.13 -20.38 -15.37
C LEU A 559 3.85 -19.77 -15.93
N GLY A 560 3.77 -18.43 -15.98
CA GLY A 560 2.58 -17.70 -16.38
C GLY A 560 2.14 -17.99 -17.83
N LEU A 561 3.02 -17.75 -18.81
CA LEU A 561 2.73 -17.95 -20.22
C LEU A 561 2.35 -19.42 -20.53
N PRO A 562 3.11 -20.45 -20.10
CA PRO A 562 2.71 -21.84 -20.34
C PRO A 562 1.34 -22.18 -19.75
N ALA A 563 1.08 -21.81 -18.49
CA ALA A 563 -0.21 -22.10 -17.84
C ALA A 563 -1.38 -21.40 -18.55
N GLY A 564 -1.22 -20.13 -18.91
CA GLY A 564 -2.24 -19.39 -19.64
C GLY A 564 -2.48 -19.96 -21.03
N ILE A 565 -1.44 -20.37 -21.76
CA ILE A 565 -1.54 -21.03 -23.08
C ILE A 565 -2.37 -22.32 -22.96
N VAL A 566 -2.03 -23.19 -21.99
CA VAL A 566 -2.75 -24.45 -21.76
C VAL A 566 -4.23 -24.19 -21.51
N VAL A 567 -4.56 -23.27 -20.60
CA VAL A 567 -5.97 -22.95 -20.27
C VAL A 567 -6.69 -22.28 -21.44
N PHE A 568 -6.02 -21.37 -22.16
CA PHE A 568 -6.61 -20.67 -23.31
C PHE A 568 -7.02 -21.66 -24.41
N PHE A 569 -6.14 -22.60 -24.76
CA PHE A 569 -6.43 -23.59 -25.78
C PHE A 569 -7.37 -24.68 -25.30
N TRP A 570 -7.31 -25.09 -24.02
CA TRP A 570 -8.29 -26.02 -23.44
C TRP A 570 -9.74 -25.52 -23.55
N LEU A 571 -9.93 -24.20 -23.42
CA LEU A 571 -11.25 -23.56 -23.46
C LEU A 571 -11.60 -22.92 -24.80
N ALA A 572 -10.64 -22.84 -25.72
CA ALA A 572 -10.93 -22.48 -27.10
C ALA A 572 -12.04 -23.41 -27.61
N PRO A 573 -13.03 -22.93 -28.38
CA PRO A 573 -14.18 -23.73 -28.82
C PRO A 573 -13.76 -24.89 -29.75
N MET A 574 -13.28 -25.99 -29.14
CA MET A 574 -12.79 -27.20 -29.79
C MET A 574 -13.96 -27.98 -30.43
N ARG A 575 -15.15 -27.95 -29.82
CA ARG A 575 -16.38 -28.58 -30.36
C ARG A 575 -16.82 -28.08 -31.74
N ARG A 576 -16.38 -26.88 -32.18
CA ARG A 576 -16.74 -26.28 -33.49
C ARG A 576 -15.54 -26.13 -34.43
N MET A 577 -14.37 -26.61 -34.05
CA MET A 577 -13.14 -26.48 -34.83
C MET A 577 -12.63 -27.86 -35.27
N ARG A 578 -12.80 -28.17 -36.56
CA ARG A 578 -12.16 -29.31 -37.24
C ARG A 578 -10.66 -29.03 -37.40
N MET A 579 -9.89 -29.13 -36.32
CA MET A 579 -8.50 -28.64 -36.28
C MET A 579 -7.52 -29.65 -35.66
N ARG A 580 -7.13 -30.66 -36.43
CA ARG A 580 -5.85 -31.36 -36.21
C ARG A 580 -4.65 -30.41 -36.46
N GLY A 581 -4.80 -29.37 -37.28
CA GLY A 581 -3.74 -28.39 -37.58
C GLY A 581 -3.57 -27.21 -36.60
N ALA A 582 -4.59 -26.82 -35.81
CA ALA A 582 -4.44 -25.73 -34.82
C ALA A 582 -3.60 -26.16 -33.61
N VAL A 583 -3.72 -27.43 -33.22
CA VAL A 583 -2.92 -28.01 -32.12
C VAL A 583 -1.45 -28.01 -32.54
N SER A 584 -1.14 -28.41 -33.77
CA SER A 584 0.23 -28.38 -34.31
C SER A 584 0.81 -26.95 -34.38
N VAL A 585 0.03 -25.95 -34.83
CA VAL A 585 0.47 -24.54 -34.85
C VAL A 585 0.62 -23.96 -33.44
N GLY A 586 -0.25 -24.36 -32.50
CA GLY A 586 -0.15 -23.98 -31.09
C GLY A 586 1.06 -24.60 -30.39
N VAL A 587 1.40 -25.85 -30.73
CA VAL A 587 2.61 -26.54 -30.25
C VAL A 587 3.87 -25.93 -30.86
N ILE A 588 3.91 -25.68 -32.18
CA ILE A 588 5.05 -25.05 -32.86
C ILE A 588 5.24 -23.60 -32.39
N GLY A 589 4.16 -22.83 -32.27
CA GLY A 589 4.19 -21.48 -31.71
C GLY A 589 4.61 -21.47 -30.24
N GLY A 590 4.13 -22.45 -29.45
CA GLY A 590 4.57 -22.66 -28.08
C GLY A 590 6.06 -23.00 -27.99
N LEU A 591 6.57 -23.89 -28.84
CA LEU A 591 7.99 -24.23 -28.93
C LEU A 591 8.85 -23.05 -29.40
N ALA A 592 8.37 -22.23 -30.34
CA ALA A 592 9.05 -21.02 -30.78
C ALA A 592 9.09 -19.94 -29.68
N VAL A 593 8.00 -19.78 -28.92
CA VAL A 593 7.96 -18.92 -27.72
C VAL A 593 8.90 -19.46 -26.65
N VAL A 594 8.93 -20.78 -26.41
CA VAL A 594 9.87 -21.41 -25.48
C VAL A 594 11.31 -21.18 -25.93
N ALA A 595 11.63 -21.36 -27.21
CA ALA A 595 12.97 -21.11 -27.75
C ALA A 595 13.38 -19.64 -27.61
N LEU A 596 12.48 -18.70 -27.91
CA LEU A 596 12.70 -17.26 -27.71
C LEU A 596 12.87 -16.90 -26.23
N VAL A 597 12.05 -17.49 -25.35
CA VAL A 597 12.16 -17.30 -23.89
C VAL A 597 13.50 -17.83 -23.39
N LEU A 598 13.92 -19.02 -23.80
CA LEU A 598 15.21 -19.60 -23.43
C LEU A 598 16.37 -18.73 -23.92
N LEU A 599 16.28 -18.17 -25.13
CA LEU A 599 17.29 -17.25 -25.67
C LEU A 599 17.40 -15.97 -24.82
N VAL A 600 16.27 -15.35 -24.45
CA VAL A 600 16.25 -14.12 -23.64
C VAL A 600 16.66 -14.39 -22.18
N MET A 601 16.41 -15.60 -21.67
CA MET A 601 16.65 -15.98 -20.27
C MET A 601 18.02 -16.62 -20.02
N LEU A 602 18.82 -16.89 -21.05
CA LEU A 602 20.09 -17.63 -20.92
C LEU A 602 21.01 -17.09 -19.81
N PRO A 603 21.22 -15.75 -19.64
CA PRO A 603 22.02 -15.21 -18.54
C PRO A 603 21.38 -15.35 -17.15
N ARG A 604 20.04 -15.44 -17.08
CA ARG A 604 19.28 -15.44 -15.81
C ARG A 604 19.01 -16.83 -15.24
N LEU A 605 19.04 -17.87 -16.07
CA LEU A 605 18.79 -19.25 -15.64
C LEU A 605 19.91 -19.78 -14.73
N ALA A 606 21.11 -19.21 -14.82
CA ALA A 606 22.26 -19.59 -13.99
C ALA A 606 22.26 -18.96 -12.58
N ASN A 607 21.44 -17.92 -12.31
CA ASN A 607 21.46 -17.21 -11.02
C ASN A 607 20.55 -17.89 -9.97
N THR A 608 21.16 -18.65 -9.06
CA THR A 608 20.52 -19.36 -7.94
C THR A 608 20.29 -18.50 -6.69
N ALA A 609 20.96 -17.36 -6.54
CA ALA A 609 20.86 -16.52 -5.33
C ALA A 609 19.42 -16.08 -5.04
N THR A 610 18.70 -15.68 -6.10
CA THR A 610 17.28 -15.32 -6.02
C THR A 610 16.34 -16.45 -5.59
N VAL A 611 16.75 -17.72 -5.72
CA VAL A 611 15.95 -18.87 -5.25
C VAL A 611 16.19 -19.06 -3.76
N LEU A 612 17.44 -18.93 -3.30
CA LEU A 612 17.79 -19.03 -1.89
C LEU A 612 17.11 -17.93 -1.05
N GLU A 613 17.12 -16.69 -1.53
CA GLU A 613 16.44 -15.56 -0.87
C GLU A 613 14.93 -15.85 -0.67
N ARG A 614 14.27 -16.44 -1.67
CA ARG A 614 12.86 -16.82 -1.58
C ARG A 614 12.61 -17.91 -0.54
N VAL A 615 13.52 -18.88 -0.40
CA VAL A 615 13.40 -19.93 0.62
C VAL A 615 13.44 -19.32 2.02
N ASP A 616 14.30 -18.33 2.25
CA ASP A 616 14.37 -17.66 3.56
C ASP A 616 13.14 -16.78 3.81
N ILE A 617 12.64 -16.07 2.79
CA ILE A 617 11.34 -15.37 2.85
C ILE A 617 10.22 -16.35 3.23
N TRP A 618 10.19 -17.54 2.62
CA TRP A 618 9.16 -18.54 2.87
C TRP A 618 9.24 -19.12 4.28
N ARG A 619 10.45 -19.40 4.78
CA ARG A 619 10.66 -19.84 6.16
C ARG A 619 10.22 -18.80 7.17
N ALA A 620 10.61 -17.53 6.98
CA ALA A 620 10.18 -16.42 7.82
C ALA A 620 8.66 -16.22 7.76
N THR A 621 8.06 -16.36 6.58
CA THR A 621 6.60 -16.25 6.41
C THR A 621 5.86 -17.40 7.08
N LEU A 622 6.40 -18.62 7.05
CA LEU A 622 5.83 -19.77 7.76
C LEU A 622 5.90 -19.57 9.27
N ALA A 623 6.98 -18.99 9.80
CA ALA A 623 7.06 -18.60 11.20
C ALA A 623 5.99 -17.57 11.55
N LEU A 624 5.81 -16.54 10.74
CA LEU A 624 4.73 -15.56 10.90
C LEU A 624 3.34 -16.21 10.92
N TRP A 625 3.05 -17.10 9.97
CA TRP A 625 1.75 -17.75 9.92
C TRP A 625 1.49 -18.65 11.14
N ARG A 626 2.52 -19.29 11.71
CA ARG A 626 2.38 -20.11 12.92
C ARG A 626 1.92 -19.30 14.13
N ASP A 627 2.26 -18.02 14.19
CA ASP A 627 1.87 -17.13 15.30
C ASP A 627 0.45 -16.55 15.11
N VAL A 628 -0.06 -16.50 13.86
CA VAL A 628 -1.42 -16.03 13.53
C VAL A 628 -2.19 -16.99 12.60
N PRO A 629 -2.41 -18.25 13.00
CA PRO A 629 -2.78 -19.33 12.06
C PRO A 629 -4.20 -19.21 11.49
N ILE A 630 -5.15 -18.66 12.25
CA ILE A 630 -6.57 -18.64 11.88
C ILE A 630 -6.90 -17.46 10.97
N PHE A 631 -6.50 -16.25 11.36
CA PHE A 631 -6.90 -15.01 10.70
C PHE A 631 -5.79 -14.34 9.89
N GLY A 632 -4.54 -14.82 9.98
CA GLY A 632 -3.39 -14.18 9.34
C GLY A 632 -3.18 -12.75 9.85
N VAL A 633 -2.40 -11.95 9.13
CA VAL A 633 -2.08 -10.54 9.43
C VAL A 633 -2.96 -9.53 8.67
N GLY A 634 -3.99 -9.97 7.96
CA GLY A 634 -4.92 -9.10 7.25
C GLY A 634 -4.37 -8.40 6.00
N ALA A 635 -5.27 -7.64 5.37
CA ALA A 635 -4.94 -6.86 4.19
C ALA A 635 -3.93 -5.76 4.53
N GLY A 636 -2.76 -5.79 3.88
CA GLY A 636 -1.68 -4.83 4.09
C GLY A 636 -0.85 -5.04 5.36
N GLY A 637 -1.19 -6.02 6.21
CA GLY A 637 -0.45 -6.28 7.45
C GLY A 637 0.89 -6.98 7.25
N PHE A 638 1.08 -7.72 6.16
CA PHE A 638 2.35 -8.42 5.87
C PHE A 638 3.55 -7.46 5.91
N TYR A 639 3.42 -6.28 5.29
CA TYR A 639 4.46 -5.24 5.30
C TYR A 639 4.90 -4.81 6.71
N TRP A 640 3.96 -4.83 7.67
CA TRP A 640 4.22 -4.41 9.04
C TRP A 640 4.77 -5.55 9.90
N THR A 641 4.20 -6.75 9.78
CA THR A 641 4.49 -7.84 10.71
C THR A 641 5.63 -8.77 10.26
N PHE A 642 5.82 -8.96 8.95
CA PHE A 642 6.86 -9.83 8.39
C PHE A 642 8.29 -9.51 8.90
N PRO A 643 8.71 -8.23 9.05
CA PRO A 643 10.07 -7.92 9.44
C PRO A 643 10.53 -8.51 10.77
N ALA A 644 9.62 -8.78 11.72
CA ALA A 644 9.97 -9.37 13.01
C ALA A 644 10.55 -10.80 12.90
N TYR A 645 10.26 -11.47 11.78
CA TYR A 645 10.62 -12.86 11.50
C TYR A 645 11.86 -12.97 10.60
N ILE A 646 12.42 -11.85 10.13
CA ILE A 646 13.62 -11.83 9.30
C ILE A 646 14.83 -12.16 10.20
N PRO A 647 15.61 -13.20 9.89
CA PRO A 647 16.84 -13.48 10.61
C PRO A 647 17.84 -12.32 10.51
N VAL A 648 18.58 -12.03 11.59
CA VAL A 648 19.48 -10.86 11.70
C VAL A 648 20.51 -10.75 10.58
N GLN A 649 20.90 -11.86 9.96
CA GLN A 649 21.93 -11.92 8.91
C GLN A 649 21.35 -12.24 7.51
N ALA A 650 20.03 -12.38 7.39
CA ALA A 650 19.43 -12.73 6.12
C ALA A 650 19.41 -11.50 5.19
N ALA A 651 19.87 -11.67 3.95
CA ALA A 651 19.82 -10.65 2.91
C ALA A 651 18.39 -10.55 2.32
N ILE A 652 17.41 -10.28 3.17
CA ILE A 652 15.99 -10.15 2.81
C ILE A 652 15.61 -8.67 2.90
N ASP A 653 14.90 -8.16 1.88
CA ASP A 653 14.30 -6.83 1.95
C ASP A 653 13.22 -6.76 3.06
N PRO A 654 13.38 -5.91 4.10
CA PRO A 654 12.40 -5.75 5.17
C PRO A 654 11.15 -4.96 4.75
N ASN A 655 11.07 -4.49 3.51
CA ASN A 655 9.96 -3.71 2.97
C ASN A 655 9.08 -4.52 1.99
N LEU A 656 9.22 -5.85 1.97
CA LEU A 656 8.39 -6.74 1.17
C LEU A 656 6.90 -6.59 1.50
N ARG A 657 6.08 -6.57 0.45
CA ARG A 657 4.61 -6.51 0.57
C ARG A 657 3.93 -7.88 0.52
N HIS A 658 4.67 -8.91 0.12
CA HIS A 658 4.16 -10.27 -0.04
C HIS A 658 5.30 -11.30 -0.02
N PRO A 659 5.01 -12.57 0.30
CA PRO A 659 6.02 -13.61 0.45
C PRO A 659 6.47 -14.25 -0.87
N HIS A 660 5.98 -13.74 -2.01
CA HIS A 660 6.23 -14.29 -3.34
C HIS A 660 5.85 -15.77 -3.51
N ASN A 661 4.76 -16.18 -2.88
CA ASN A 661 4.13 -17.47 -3.10
C ASN A 661 2.66 -17.33 -2.72
N VAL A 662 1.74 -17.60 -3.65
CA VAL A 662 0.30 -17.38 -3.48
C VAL A 662 -0.29 -18.14 -2.28
N TRP A 663 0.27 -19.29 -1.92
CA TRP A 663 -0.21 -20.05 -0.77
C TRP A 663 0.25 -19.41 0.54
N LEU A 664 1.51 -19.03 0.64
CA LEU A 664 2.00 -18.28 1.79
C LEU A 664 1.38 -16.89 1.87
N GLU A 665 1.08 -16.26 0.72
CA GLU A 665 0.39 -14.98 0.62
C GLU A 665 -1.02 -15.08 1.24
N THR A 666 -1.75 -16.14 0.91
CA THR A 666 -3.11 -16.36 1.44
C THR A 666 -3.11 -16.80 2.90
N LEU A 667 -2.18 -17.67 3.30
CA LEU A 667 -2.03 -18.14 4.68
C LEU A 667 -1.53 -17.03 5.62
N ALA A 668 -0.47 -16.32 5.25
CA ALA A 668 0.02 -15.20 6.05
C ALA A 668 -1.01 -14.07 6.10
N GLY A 669 -1.66 -13.75 4.98
CA GLY A 669 -2.62 -12.65 4.90
C GLY A 669 -3.95 -12.92 5.62
N TRP A 670 -4.52 -14.12 5.51
CA TRP A 670 -5.88 -14.41 6.00
C TRP A 670 -6.01 -15.75 6.73
N GLY A 671 -4.87 -16.35 7.12
CA GLY A 671 -4.80 -17.61 7.85
C GLY A 671 -5.31 -18.81 7.04
N VAL A 672 -5.61 -19.89 7.75
CA VAL A 672 -6.17 -21.12 7.16
C VAL A 672 -7.48 -20.84 6.42
N LEU A 673 -8.28 -19.88 6.88
CA LEU A 673 -9.53 -19.49 6.23
C LEU A 673 -9.27 -18.85 4.85
N GLY A 674 -8.19 -18.06 4.73
CA GLY A 674 -7.68 -17.57 3.45
C GLY A 674 -7.26 -18.69 2.50
N GLY A 675 -6.56 -19.71 3.01
CA GLY A 675 -6.18 -20.90 2.25
C GLY A 675 -7.41 -21.67 1.73
N ILE A 676 -8.41 -21.89 2.59
CA ILE A 676 -9.68 -22.53 2.21
C ILE A 676 -10.40 -21.70 1.14
N TRP A 677 -10.43 -20.38 1.30
CA TRP A 677 -11.03 -19.48 0.31
C TRP A 677 -10.30 -19.57 -1.05
N MET A 678 -8.98 -19.65 -1.06
CA MET A 678 -8.18 -19.80 -2.28
C MET A 678 -8.50 -21.13 -2.99
N VAL A 679 -8.57 -22.24 -2.24
CA VAL A 679 -9.02 -23.53 -2.81
C VAL A 679 -10.44 -23.42 -3.38
N GLY A 680 -11.35 -22.76 -2.65
CA GLY A 680 -12.71 -22.49 -3.11
C GLY A 680 -12.77 -21.67 -4.40
N LEU A 681 -11.89 -20.67 -4.54
CA LEU A 681 -11.74 -19.88 -5.75
C LEU A 681 -11.29 -20.77 -6.93
N LEU A 682 -10.26 -21.60 -6.74
CA LEU A 682 -9.77 -22.50 -7.79
C LEU A 682 -10.84 -23.49 -8.24
N VAL A 683 -11.55 -24.12 -7.29
CA VAL A 683 -12.67 -25.03 -7.59
C VAL A 683 -13.76 -24.29 -8.36
N GLN A 684 -14.11 -23.08 -7.96
CA GLN A 684 -15.12 -22.27 -8.65
C GLN A 684 -14.68 -21.87 -10.06
N LEU A 685 -13.40 -21.58 -10.29
CA LEU A 685 -12.85 -21.31 -11.61
C LEU A 685 -12.93 -22.54 -12.52
N VAL A 686 -12.56 -23.73 -12.03
CA VAL A 686 -12.67 -24.99 -12.80
C VAL A 686 -14.13 -25.31 -13.14
N ARG A 687 -15.05 -25.13 -12.18
CA ARG A 687 -16.50 -25.29 -12.41
C ARG A 687 -17.01 -24.31 -13.46
N THR A 688 -16.56 -23.07 -13.40
CA THR A 688 -16.94 -22.02 -14.35
C THR A 688 -16.40 -22.34 -15.74
N ALA A 689 -15.13 -22.70 -15.86
CA ALA A 689 -14.50 -23.12 -17.11
C ALA A 689 -15.26 -24.30 -17.75
N SER A 690 -15.60 -25.31 -16.95
CA SER A 690 -16.38 -26.48 -17.37
C SER A 690 -17.83 -26.16 -17.74
N ALA A 691 -18.44 -25.14 -17.12
CA ALA A 691 -19.79 -24.70 -17.47
C ALA A 691 -19.79 -23.92 -18.78
N LEU A 692 -18.87 -22.96 -18.93
CA LEU A 692 -18.77 -22.10 -20.11
C LEU A 692 -18.30 -22.86 -21.36
N SER A 693 -17.50 -23.93 -21.21
CA SER A 693 -17.11 -24.78 -22.34
C SER A 693 -18.26 -25.59 -22.94
N ARG A 694 -19.38 -25.73 -22.19
CA ARG A 694 -20.59 -26.46 -22.59
C ARG A 694 -21.78 -25.54 -22.90
N ALA A 695 -21.59 -24.22 -22.79
CA ALA A 695 -22.64 -23.22 -22.96
C ALA A 695 -22.87 -22.90 -24.46
N ASP A 696 -23.94 -23.43 -25.04
CA ASP A 696 -24.29 -23.21 -26.45
C ASP A 696 -24.97 -21.84 -26.69
N GLU A 697 -25.56 -21.26 -25.65
CA GLU A 697 -26.22 -19.96 -25.63
C GLU A 697 -25.25 -18.78 -25.69
N LEU A 698 -23.96 -19.00 -25.39
CA LEU A 698 -22.97 -17.94 -25.44
C LEU A 698 -22.56 -17.65 -26.88
N THR A 699 -22.49 -16.36 -27.20
CA THR A 699 -21.94 -15.94 -28.49
C THR A 699 -20.47 -16.36 -28.60
N ARG A 700 -20.02 -16.68 -29.82
CA ARG A 700 -18.61 -17.03 -30.07
C ARG A 700 -17.62 -16.01 -29.50
N ARG A 701 -17.97 -14.71 -29.54
CA ARG A 701 -17.12 -13.65 -28.98
C ARG A 701 -17.00 -13.75 -27.46
N ASP A 702 -18.09 -14.09 -26.78
CA ASP A 702 -18.13 -14.21 -25.32
C ASP A 702 -17.36 -15.46 -24.85
N VAL A 703 -17.38 -16.55 -25.63
CA VAL A 703 -16.55 -17.75 -25.36
C VAL A 703 -15.06 -17.43 -25.42
N TRP A 704 -14.60 -16.75 -26.48
CA TRP A 704 -13.18 -16.34 -26.57
C TRP A 704 -12.78 -15.34 -25.48
N LEU A 705 -13.68 -14.44 -25.12
CA LEU A 705 -13.46 -13.53 -24.00
C LEU A 705 -13.33 -14.31 -22.68
N ALA A 706 -14.20 -15.30 -22.43
CA ALA A 706 -14.10 -16.16 -21.25
C ALA A 706 -12.78 -16.95 -21.22
N ALA A 707 -12.36 -17.51 -22.35
CA ALA A 707 -11.08 -18.21 -22.47
C ALA A 707 -9.89 -17.28 -22.16
N GLY A 708 -9.90 -16.04 -22.67
CA GLY A 708 -8.88 -15.04 -22.36
C GLY A 708 -8.83 -14.64 -20.87
N LEU A 709 -9.99 -14.46 -20.24
CA LEU A 709 -10.08 -14.14 -18.81
C LEU A 709 -9.58 -15.29 -17.92
N LEU A 710 -10.01 -16.53 -18.20
CA LEU A 710 -9.58 -17.72 -17.46
C LEU A 710 -8.09 -18.01 -17.66
N ALA A 711 -7.57 -17.85 -18.89
CA ALA A 711 -6.15 -17.97 -19.18
C ALA A 711 -5.32 -16.90 -18.47
N GLY A 712 -5.80 -15.64 -18.41
CA GLY A 712 -5.13 -14.59 -17.66
C GLY A 712 -5.08 -14.87 -16.16
N LEU A 713 -6.18 -15.34 -15.56
CA LEU A 713 -6.20 -15.77 -14.15
C LEU A 713 -5.27 -16.95 -13.89
N ALA A 714 -5.23 -17.94 -14.78
CA ALA A 714 -4.36 -19.10 -14.68
C ALA A 714 -2.87 -18.74 -14.81
N ALA A 715 -2.53 -17.89 -15.78
CA ALA A 715 -1.18 -17.34 -15.94
C ALA A 715 -0.74 -16.60 -14.68
N GLY A 716 -1.61 -15.73 -14.17
CA GLY A 716 -1.36 -15.00 -12.94
C GLY A 716 -1.16 -15.88 -11.73
N PHE A 717 -1.95 -16.94 -11.59
CA PHE A 717 -1.83 -17.90 -10.48
C PHE A 717 -0.54 -18.74 -10.56
N ALA A 718 -0.14 -19.13 -11.78
CA ALA A 718 1.11 -19.86 -12.01
C ALA A 718 2.34 -18.98 -11.75
N HIS A 719 2.34 -17.73 -12.21
CA HIS A 719 3.37 -16.75 -11.86
C HIS A 719 3.39 -16.48 -10.35
N GLY A 720 2.20 -16.39 -9.71
CA GLY A 720 2.05 -16.24 -8.27
C GLY A 720 2.64 -17.37 -7.41
N GLN A 721 3.10 -18.49 -7.99
CA GLN A 721 3.87 -19.49 -7.21
C GLN A 721 5.25 -18.96 -6.79
N VAL A 722 5.75 -17.95 -7.49
CA VAL A 722 7.05 -17.30 -7.24
C VAL A 722 6.93 -15.77 -7.17
N ASP A 723 5.72 -15.23 -7.08
CA ASP A 723 5.47 -13.79 -6.94
C ASP A 723 4.06 -13.52 -6.36
N ALA A 724 3.54 -12.29 -6.45
CA ALA A 724 2.20 -11.96 -5.95
C ALA A 724 1.05 -12.42 -6.86
N PHE A 725 -0.08 -12.78 -6.26
CA PHE A 725 -1.33 -13.04 -7.01
C PHE A 725 -2.48 -12.07 -6.66
N LEU A 726 -2.67 -11.72 -5.39
CA LEU A 726 -3.78 -10.90 -4.86
C LEU A 726 -3.32 -9.68 -4.06
N THR A 727 -2.15 -9.71 -3.42
CA THR A 727 -1.70 -8.67 -2.48
C THR A 727 -1.15 -7.40 -3.10
N LEU A 728 -1.38 -7.17 -4.40
CA LEU A 728 -1.10 -5.91 -5.09
C LEU A 728 -2.41 -5.30 -5.60
N PRO A 729 -2.70 -4.00 -5.39
CA PRO A 729 -4.03 -3.42 -5.59
C PRO A 729 -4.56 -3.53 -7.03
N ASP A 730 -3.69 -3.30 -8.01
CA ASP A 730 -3.99 -3.43 -9.43
C ASP A 730 -4.27 -4.88 -9.84
N LEU A 731 -3.51 -5.85 -9.30
CA LEU A 731 -3.73 -7.28 -9.55
C LEU A 731 -5.02 -7.76 -8.91
N ALA A 732 -5.31 -7.35 -7.66
CA ALA A 732 -6.58 -7.61 -6.99
C ALA A 732 -7.75 -7.06 -7.82
N GLY A 733 -7.66 -5.79 -8.24
CA GLY A 733 -8.66 -5.16 -9.09
C GLY A 733 -8.85 -5.90 -10.42
N TRP A 734 -7.77 -6.27 -11.10
CA TRP A 734 -7.82 -7.04 -12.35
C TRP A 734 -8.53 -8.38 -12.15
N ASN A 735 -8.13 -9.14 -11.13
CA ASN A 735 -8.71 -10.44 -10.80
C ASN A 735 -10.23 -10.29 -10.53
N TRP A 736 -10.63 -9.37 -9.66
CA TRP A 736 -12.05 -9.19 -9.31
C TRP A 736 -12.92 -8.71 -10.49
N VAL A 737 -12.39 -7.88 -11.39
CA VAL A 737 -13.08 -7.52 -12.64
C VAL A 737 -13.24 -8.74 -13.54
N ALA A 738 -12.21 -9.57 -13.69
CA ALA A 738 -12.27 -10.81 -14.47
C ALA A 738 -13.31 -11.79 -13.89
N LEU A 739 -13.29 -12.00 -12.57
CA LEU A 739 -14.25 -12.83 -11.86
C LEU A 739 -15.69 -12.31 -12.04
N ALA A 740 -15.90 -10.99 -12.01
CA ALA A 740 -17.22 -10.40 -12.22
C ALA A 740 -17.76 -10.63 -13.64
N LEU A 741 -16.90 -10.52 -14.65
CA LEU A 741 -17.26 -10.79 -16.05
C LEU A 741 -17.63 -12.26 -16.25
N LEU A 742 -16.83 -13.19 -15.71
CA LEU A 742 -17.10 -14.63 -15.76
C LEU A 742 -18.40 -14.98 -15.02
N ALA A 743 -18.64 -14.35 -13.87
CA ALA A 743 -19.85 -14.54 -13.10
C ALA A 743 -21.12 -14.08 -13.86
N GLN A 744 -21.03 -12.98 -14.62
CA GLN A 744 -22.13 -12.55 -15.50
C GLN A 744 -22.40 -13.52 -16.63
N MET A 745 -21.36 -14.04 -17.29
CA MET A 745 -21.54 -15.04 -18.36
C MET A 745 -22.19 -16.32 -17.82
N THR A 746 -21.77 -16.76 -16.63
CA THR A 746 -22.36 -17.91 -15.94
C THR A 746 -23.83 -17.69 -15.58
N THR A 747 -24.19 -16.46 -15.21
CA THR A 747 -25.58 -16.08 -14.90
C THR A 747 -26.48 -16.20 -16.13
N VAL A 748 -26.00 -15.73 -17.29
CA VAL A 748 -26.71 -15.86 -18.57
C VAL A 748 -26.94 -17.33 -18.88
N SER A 749 -25.89 -18.15 -18.79
CA SER A 749 -25.96 -19.59 -19.04
C SER A 749 -27.01 -20.31 -18.18
N ARG A 750 -27.00 -20.07 -16.86
CA ARG A 750 -27.98 -20.68 -15.94
C ARG A 750 -29.42 -20.25 -16.22
N ARG A 751 -29.64 -19.00 -16.63
CA ARG A 751 -30.99 -18.50 -16.92
C ARG A 751 -31.57 -19.16 -18.17
N GLU A 752 -30.78 -19.32 -19.22
CA GLU A 752 -31.21 -19.99 -20.45
C GLU A 752 -31.45 -21.49 -20.19
N ASN A 753 -30.58 -22.18 -19.44
CA ASN A 753 -30.81 -23.57 -19.04
C ASN A 753 -32.11 -23.76 -18.24
N ARG A 754 -32.42 -22.84 -17.32
CA ARG A 754 -33.69 -22.86 -16.56
C ARG A 754 -34.91 -22.58 -17.44
N ARG A 755 -34.79 -21.70 -18.45
CA ARG A 755 -35.86 -21.46 -19.42
C ARG A 755 -36.12 -22.68 -20.28
N ALA A 756 -35.07 -23.31 -20.79
CA ALA A 756 -35.17 -24.54 -21.58
C ALA A 756 -35.82 -25.67 -20.76
N ALA A 757 -35.41 -25.86 -19.50
CA ALA A 757 -36.01 -26.85 -18.60
C ALA A 757 -37.51 -26.59 -18.32
N ARG A 758 -37.93 -25.32 -18.18
CA ARG A 758 -39.33 -24.96 -17.98
C ARG A 758 -40.20 -25.18 -19.21
N GLN A 759 -39.63 -25.09 -20.41
CA GLN A 759 -40.34 -25.35 -21.66
C GLN A 759 -40.53 -26.85 -21.94
N HIS A 760 -39.83 -27.74 -21.21
CA HIS A 760 -39.93 -29.19 -21.35
C HIS A 760 -40.76 -29.86 -20.24
N LEU A 761 -41.34 -29.09 -19.31
CA LEU A 761 -42.35 -29.61 -18.38
C LEU A 761 -43.69 -29.72 -19.12
N PRO A 762 -44.40 -30.86 -19.04
CA PRO A 762 -45.73 -30.99 -19.62
C PRO A 762 -46.67 -29.94 -19.00
N PRO A 763 -47.66 -29.42 -19.74
CA PRO A 763 -48.61 -28.47 -19.17
C PRO A 763 -49.38 -29.16 -18.03
N ASP A 764 -49.26 -28.62 -16.81
CA ASP A 764 -50.16 -28.93 -15.71
C ASP A 764 -51.56 -28.42 -16.07
N GLY A 765 -52.32 -29.25 -16.79
CA GLY A 765 -53.75 -29.08 -16.99
C GLY A 765 -54.50 -29.97 -16.01
N PRO A 766 -55.43 -29.45 -15.20
CA PRO A 766 -56.40 -30.31 -14.55
C PRO A 766 -57.32 -30.86 -15.64
N ALA A 767 -57.23 -32.16 -15.88
CA ALA A 767 -58.27 -32.91 -16.58
C ALA A 767 -59.46 -33.07 -15.61
N GLU A 768 -60.36 -32.09 -15.57
CA GLU A 768 -61.71 -32.34 -15.07
C GLU A 768 -62.60 -32.78 -16.23
N LYS A 769 -62.99 -34.04 -16.10
CA LYS A 769 -63.85 -34.82 -16.97
C LYS A 769 -65.24 -34.17 -17.06
N GLY A 770 -65.78 -34.10 -18.27
CA GLY A 770 -67.22 -34.10 -18.44
C GLY A 770 -67.74 -35.52 -18.23
N GLU A 771 -68.75 -35.67 -17.38
CA GLU A 771 -69.70 -36.78 -17.39
C GLU A 771 -71.12 -36.20 -17.25
N SER A 772 -71.95 -36.57 -18.24
CA SER A 772 -73.43 -36.55 -18.36
C SER A 772 -74.22 -35.31 -17.93
#